data_AF-A0A8G1URF4-F1
#
_entry.id   AF-A0A8G1URF4-F1
#
_cell.length_a   1.000
_cell.length_b   1.000
_cell.length_c   1.000
_cell.angle_alpha   90.00
_cell.angle_beta   90.00
_cell.angle_gamma   90.00
#
_symmetry.space_group_name_H-M   'P 1'
#
loop_
_entity.id
_entity.type
_entity.pdbx_description
1 polymer ?
#
loop_
_entity_poly.entity_id
_entity_poly.type
_entity_poly.pdbx_seq_one_letter_code
_entity_poly.pdbx_strand_id
1 'polypeptide(L)'
;MTTAPPAPRRTTNTTPDAVPEVLHEIEDRVLWLSSAVVHHANRVRPNPSGLKVGGHQASCASMVSIMTTLWFRHLRPEDRVSVKPHASPVLHAINHLLGELDASHLPTLRAFGGLQSYPSRSKDPDPVDYSTGSVGIGATATIWGALARRYATGNPGSGFAGRQYALVGDAELDEGAVWEAVLDPQVADLGELVWIVDLNRQSLDRVVPNIAADRLRGMFAAAGWQVLTLKYGALLEELFARPGGHALRARLDAMSNPEYQRLLRCPATELRDRLPGAGPEGPAITGLLAETDDAALLAALRNLGGHDLSALDAALHQVDDHRPTVILAYTVKGYGLPVQGHPQNHSSLLTDDQLRELADRVGADPADPWRGFAADSAAARLCERAAARLRREAVPAARPPAVPSDLGRTPTGTATTQAALGRALLDLTRSAPAAARRIVTVSPDVSSSTNLGGWVNKVGVWSPVERPDWFADDAETVLHWRERPTGQHIELGIAETNLVGLLGELGATWSRWGEPLLPIGVLYDPFVQRALEPWSFGIYAGGQSILVGTPSGVTLAPEGGAHQSITTPSLGIEQPGCTTWEPAFALDTEWTLLAALARLGRPDGGSAYLRLSTRPVDQALAQVPADPAARERRRRQAVAGAYPLRRTPGARVTIAAMGAVVTEALAAADRLQGLGVPADVVCVTSPGLLYRALDARAGHGEAPDWILDQVFPPSGPRRWSPSWTDIRTPSPSSPTSTASRPADWVSPASGSRAPWRRSTATTGSTRTASSAPPSTSPSERPCGAGAPAPAPHRRSVSPRGGTPRRRSRCAGSRGSR
;
A
#
# COMPACT_ATOMS: atom_id res chain seq x y z
N MET A 1 21.16 23.57 -32.92
CA MET A 1 21.94 22.36 -32.60
C MET A 1 23.19 22.79 -31.86
N THR A 2 23.29 22.45 -30.58
CA THR A 2 24.42 22.76 -29.70
C THR A 2 24.55 21.58 -28.75
N THR A 3 25.66 20.86 -28.80
CA THR A 3 25.85 19.61 -28.05
C THR A 3 26.05 19.91 -26.56
N ALA A 4 25.18 19.37 -25.71
CA ALA A 4 25.42 19.32 -24.27
C ALA A 4 26.67 18.47 -23.98
N PRO A 5 27.47 18.80 -22.95
CA PRO A 5 28.61 17.98 -22.56
C PRO A 5 28.15 16.63 -22.01
N PRO A 6 28.94 15.55 -22.18
CA PRO A 6 28.61 14.25 -21.60
C PRO A 6 28.62 14.33 -20.07
N ALA A 7 27.60 13.74 -19.44
CA ALA A 7 27.56 13.60 -17.98
C ALA A 7 28.76 12.76 -17.47
N PRO A 8 29.29 13.04 -16.28
CA PRO A 8 30.41 12.28 -15.73
C PRO A 8 30.01 10.82 -15.55
N ARG A 9 30.80 9.89 -16.12
CA ARG A 9 30.61 8.46 -15.92
C ARG A 9 30.70 8.13 -14.43
N ARG A 10 29.59 7.70 -13.82
CA ARG A 10 29.59 7.09 -12.48
C ARG A 10 30.54 5.90 -12.52
N THR A 11 31.62 5.95 -11.73
CA THR A 11 32.54 4.82 -11.57
C THR A 11 31.84 3.70 -10.82
N THR A 12 31.52 2.61 -11.51
CA THR A 12 31.00 1.39 -10.89
C THR A 12 32.09 0.75 -10.04
N ASN A 13 32.06 1.00 -8.73
CA ASN A 13 32.81 0.20 -7.76
C ASN A 13 32.16 -1.19 -7.62
N THR A 14 32.27 -2.00 -8.68
CA THR A 14 31.98 -3.43 -8.62
C THR A 14 32.97 -4.07 -7.68
N THR A 15 32.47 -4.67 -6.60
CA THR A 15 33.29 -5.48 -5.68
C THR A 15 34.01 -6.57 -6.50
N PRO A 16 35.36 -6.70 -6.44
CA PRO A 16 36.07 -7.78 -7.10
C PRO A 16 35.51 -9.14 -6.67
N ASP A 17 35.52 -10.10 -7.60
CA ASP A 17 34.58 -11.22 -7.57
C ASP A 17 34.56 -11.99 -6.26
N ALA A 18 33.38 -12.00 -5.64
CA ALA A 18 32.99 -13.09 -4.76
C ALA A 18 32.96 -14.37 -5.61
N VAL A 19 33.96 -15.23 -5.39
CA VAL A 19 34.06 -16.57 -6.01
C VAL A 19 32.73 -17.30 -5.76
N PRO A 20 32.03 -17.84 -6.79
CA PRO A 20 30.63 -18.27 -6.66
C PRO A 20 30.35 -19.24 -5.50
N GLU A 21 31.29 -20.14 -5.21
CA GLU A 21 31.28 -21.10 -4.11
C GLU A 21 31.12 -20.41 -2.74
N VAL A 22 31.71 -19.24 -2.55
CA VAL A 22 31.60 -18.44 -1.32
C VAL A 22 30.22 -17.79 -1.18
N LEU A 23 29.57 -17.47 -2.30
CA LEU A 23 28.20 -16.94 -2.29
C LEU A 23 27.18 -18.06 -2.00
N HIS A 24 27.43 -19.28 -2.47
CA HIS A 24 26.68 -20.47 -2.06
C HIS A 24 26.90 -20.84 -0.58
N GLU A 25 28.11 -20.69 -0.02
CA GLU A 25 28.37 -20.86 1.43
C GLU A 25 27.48 -19.93 2.27
N ILE A 26 27.24 -18.70 1.79
CA ILE A 26 26.32 -17.73 2.40
C ILE A 26 24.85 -18.12 2.17
N GLU A 27 24.49 -18.53 0.95
CA GLU A 27 23.15 -18.97 0.59
C GLU A 27 22.66 -20.10 1.53
N ASP A 28 23.45 -21.16 1.68
CA ASP A 28 23.11 -22.31 2.54
C ASP A 28 23.06 -21.92 4.04
N ARG A 29 23.92 -20.99 4.50
CA ARG A 29 23.86 -20.46 5.88
C ARG A 29 22.60 -19.61 6.12
N VAL A 30 22.15 -18.84 5.13
CA VAL A 30 20.89 -18.07 5.21
C VAL A 30 19.68 -19.01 5.17
N LEU A 31 19.71 -20.06 4.33
CA LEU A 31 18.69 -21.11 4.30
C LEU A 31 18.60 -21.85 5.65
N TRP A 32 19.74 -22.17 6.26
CA TRP A 32 19.83 -22.73 7.61
C TRP A 32 19.20 -21.80 8.66
N LEU A 33 19.74 -20.60 8.82
CA LEU A 33 19.34 -19.66 9.88
C LEU A 33 17.85 -19.32 9.80
N SER A 34 17.34 -18.99 8.60
CA SER A 34 15.93 -18.68 8.40
C SER A 34 15.01 -19.89 8.69
N SER A 35 15.46 -21.11 8.38
CA SER A 35 14.75 -22.35 8.71
C SER A 35 14.79 -22.65 10.22
N ALA A 36 15.93 -22.44 10.87
CA ALA A 36 16.17 -22.69 12.29
C ALA A 36 15.38 -21.71 13.18
N VAL A 37 15.31 -20.42 12.82
CA VAL A 37 14.47 -19.41 13.51
C VAL A 37 13.00 -19.85 13.57
N VAL A 38 12.44 -20.31 12.44
CA VAL A 38 11.05 -20.79 12.40
C VAL A 38 10.89 -22.13 13.13
N HIS A 39 11.85 -23.05 13.02
CA HIS A 39 11.80 -24.32 13.75
C HIS A 39 11.85 -24.10 15.27
N HIS A 40 12.81 -23.31 15.76
CA HIS A 40 12.96 -22.98 17.18
C HIS A 40 11.66 -22.42 17.77
N ALA A 41 11.04 -21.46 17.08
CA ALA A 41 9.79 -20.83 17.52
C ALA A 41 8.57 -21.77 17.60
N ASN A 42 8.61 -22.96 16.98
CA ASN A 42 7.50 -23.92 16.96
C ASN A 42 7.82 -25.28 17.62
N ARG A 43 9.09 -25.62 17.84
CA ARG A 43 9.52 -26.95 18.33
C ARG A 43 10.39 -26.90 19.60
N VAL A 44 11.20 -25.86 19.77
CA VAL A 44 12.20 -25.78 20.85
C VAL A 44 11.74 -24.82 21.95
N ARG A 45 11.21 -23.65 21.58
CA ARG A 45 10.71 -22.66 22.53
C ARG A 45 9.46 -23.20 23.24
N PRO A 46 9.38 -23.13 24.59
CA PRO A 46 8.19 -23.54 25.32
C PRO A 46 6.92 -22.85 24.81
N ASN A 47 5.86 -23.63 24.60
CA ASN A 47 4.59 -23.16 24.06
C ASN A 47 3.42 -23.54 24.99
N PRO A 48 3.14 -22.74 26.04
CA PRO A 48 2.04 -23.01 26.99
C PRO A 48 0.66 -23.02 26.35
N SER A 49 0.49 -22.43 25.16
CA SER A 49 -0.81 -22.34 24.48
C SER A 49 -1.17 -23.60 23.67
N GLY A 50 -0.18 -24.43 23.32
CA GLY A 50 -0.33 -25.52 22.34
C GLY A 50 -0.61 -25.07 20.89
N LEU A 51 -0.89 -23.78 20.65
CA LEU A 51 -1.18 -23.24 19.32
C LEU A 51 0.11 -23.09 18.49
N LYS A 52 0.06 -23.46 17.21
CA LYS A 52 1.20 -23.29 16.28
C LYS A 52 1.55 -21.81 16.14
N VAL A 53 2.78 -21.43 16.50
CA VAL A 53 3.30 -20.04 16.42
C VAL A 53 3.37 -19.54 14.97
N GLY A 54 3.68 -20.43 14.01
CA GLY A 54 3.73 -20.11 12.59
C GLY A 54 5.09 -19.63 12.12
N GLY A 55 5.13 -18.96 10.97
CA GLY A 55 6.35 -18.79 10.17
C GLY A 55 6.36 -19.77 8.98
N HIS A 56 7.14 -19.44 7.94
CA HIS A 56 6.90 -19.94 6.58
C HIS A 56 8.20 -20.42 5.91
N GLN A 57 8.80 -21.50 6.42
CA GLN A 57 10.06 -22.06 5.91
C GLN A 57 10.06 -22.22 4.37
N ALA A 58 8.94 -22.68 3.79
CA ALA A 58 8.83 -22.87 2.34
C ALA A 58 8.80 -21.55 1.52
N SER A 59 8.37 -20.42 2.10
CA SER A 59 8.42 -19.10 1.44
C SER A 59 9.68 -18.30 1.78
N CYS A 60 10.42 -18.70 2.82
CA CYS A 60 11.78 -18.23 3.06
C CYS A 60 12.70 -18.83 2.01
N ALA A 61 12.66 -20.16 1.86
CA ALA A 61 13.50 -20.94 0.94
C ALA A 61 13.42 -20.52 -0.53
N SER A 62 12.27 -20.05 -1.03
CA SER A 62 12.17 -19.54 -2.42
C SER A 62 12.82 -18.18 -2.64
N MET A 63 13.15 -17.45 -1.56
CA MET A 63 13.74 -16.11 -1.61
C MET A 63 15.25 -16.09 -1.32
N VAL A 64 15.86 -17.18 -0.84
CA VAL A 64 17.23 -17.18 -0.31
C VAL A 64 18.26 -16.78 -1.38
N SER A 65 18.25 -17.40 -2.56
CA SER A 65 19.14 -17.06 -3.69
C SER A 65 18.99 -15.59 -4.12
N ILE A 66 17.75 -15.12 -4.26
CA ILE A 66 17.40 -13.75 -4.64
C ILE A 66 17.96 -12.74 -3.63
N MET A 67 17.70 -12.96 -2.34
CA MET A 67 18.13 -12.04 -1.28
C MET A 67 19.65 -12.12 -1.05
N THR A 68 20.26 -13.30 -1.19
CA THR A 68 21.72 -13.48 -1.07
C THR A 68 22.45 -12.70 -2.17
N THR A 69 22.05 -12.88 -3.44
CA THR A 69 22.64 -12.11 -4.56
C THR A 69 22.44 -10.60 -4.36
N LEU A 70 21.22 -10.18 -4.02
CA LEU A 70 20.88 -8.77 -3.85
C LEU A 70 21.71 -8.09 -2.74
N TRP A 71 21.73 -8.63 -1.51
CA TRP A 71 22.48 -8.04 -0.39
C TRP A 71 24.00 -8.14 -0.55
N PHE A 72 24.52 -9.33 -0.89
CA PHE A 72 25.97 -9.57 -0.86
C PHE A 72 26.71 -9.11 -2.13
N ARG A 73 26.00 -8.81 -3.24
CA ARG A 73 26.62 -8.22 -4.45
C ARG A 73 26.08 -6.85 -4.90
N HIS A 74 24.77 -6.58 -4.89
CA HIS A 74 24.22 -5.41 -5.62
C HIS A 74 23.81 -4.18 -4.78
N LEU A 75 23.26 -4.37 -3.57
CA LEU A 75 22.73 -3.24 -2.77
C LEU A 75 23.80 -2.21 -2.36
N ARG A 76 23.36 -0.96 -2.19
CA ARG A 76 24.16 0.19 -1.71
C ARG A 76 23.46 0.89 -0.54
N PRO A 77 24.14 1.74 0.26
CA PRO A 77 23.53 2.39 1.42
C PRO A 77 22.29 3.23 1.08
N GLU A 78 22.22 3.78 -0.13
CA GLU A 78 21.12 4.62 -0.62
C GLU A 78 19.90 3.82 -1.08
N ASP A 79 20.07 2.53 -1.36
CA ASP A 79 19.02 1.64 -1.85
C ASP A 79 18.10 1.21 -0.69
N ARG A 80 16.85 0.86 -0.98
CA ARG A 80 15.85 0.44 0.01
C ARG A 80 15.12 -0.82 -0.47
N VAL A 81 14.84 -1.76 0.43
CA VAL A 81 14.16 -3.03 0.06
C VAL A 81 12.87 -3.25 0.84
N SER A 82 11.76 -3.40 0.13
CA SER A 82 10.52 -3.97 0.66
C SER A 82 10.56 -5.49 0.51
N VAL A 83 10.60 -6.19 1.64
CA VAL A 83 10.76 -7.65 1.69
C VAL A 83 9.41 -8.34 1.78
N LYS A 84 9.18 -9.31 0.88
CA LYS A 84 8.04 -10.25 0.87
C LYS A 84 7.68 -10.68 2.30
N PRO A 85 6.46 -10.45 2.81
CA PRO A 85 6.16 -10.57 4.24
C PRO A 85 6.61 -11.90 4.86
N HIS A 86 6.30 -13.00 4.19
CA HIS A 86 6.59 -14.36 4.65
C HIS A 86 8.09 -14.75 4.66
N ALA A 87 8.96 -13.87 4.14
CA ALA A 87 10.42 -14.04 4.11
C ALA A 87 11.16 -13.21 5.18
N SER A 88 10.47 -12.64 6.18
CA SER A 88 11.15 -11.94 7.31
C SER A 88 12.29 -12.75 7.95
N PRO A 89 12.19 -14.08 8.16
CA PRO A 89 13.30 -14.88 8.70
C PRO A 89 14.55 -14.89 7.81
N VAL A 90 14.44 -14.62 6.51
CA VAL A 90 15.57 -14.45 5.59
C VAL A 90 16.23 -13.09 5.79
N LEU A 91 15.44 -12.03 5.98
CA LEU A 91 15.96 -10.69 6.32
C LEU A 91 16.71 -10.72 7.66
N HIS A 92 16.09 -11.27 8.72
CA HIS A 92 16.73 -11.39 10.03
C HIS A 92 18.00 -12.25 9.99
N ALA A 93 18.01 -13.35 9.22
CA ALA A 93 19.20 -14.18 9.01
C ALA A 93 20.34 -13.41 8.32
N ILE A 94 20.03 -12.61 7.29
CA ILE A 94 21.01 -11.78 6.59
C ILE A 94 21.52 -10.65 7.51
N ASN A 95 20.61 -9.92 8.17
CA ASN A 95 20.98 -8.86 9.12
C ASN A 95 21.86 -9.39 10.27
N HIS A 96 21.61 -10.62 10.75
CA HIS A 96 22.46 -11.29 11.71
C HIS A 96 23.88 -11.57 11.17
N LEU A 97 23.99 -12.14 9.96
CA LEU A 97 25.29 -12.37 9.31
C LEU A 97 26.05 -11.07 8.98
N LEU A 98 25.36 -9.95 8.87
CA LEU A 98 25.94 -8.61 8.68
C LEU A 98 26.29 -7.90 10.01
N GLY A 99 25.94 -8.47 11.16
CA GLY A 99 26.15 -7.87 12.49
C GLY A 99 25.12 -6.79 12.89
N GLU A 100 24.07 -6.61 12.10
CA GLU A 100 22.96 -5.66 12.36
C GLU A 100 21.84 -6.29 13.23
N LEU A 101 21.91 -7.60 13.52
CA LEU A 101 21.00 -8.29 14.45
C LEU A 101 21.77 -9.19 15.44
N ASP A 102 21.59 -8.94 16.73
CA ASP A 102 22.16 -9.79 17.79
C ASP A 102 21.49 -11.17 17.86
N ALA A 103 22.30 -12.22 18.12
CA ALA A 103 21.84 -13.61 18.12
C ALA A 103 20.75 -13.90 19.16
N SER A 104 20.66 -13.14 20.26
CA SER A 104 19.62 -13.31 21.29
C SER A 104 18.20 -13.03 20.79
N HIS A 105 18.05 -12.30 19.68
CA HIS A 105 16.76 -12.06 19.04
C HIS A 105 16.29 -13.21 18.14
N LEU A 106 17.20 -14.01 17.55
CA LEU A 106 16.83 -15.14 16.67
C LEU A 106 15.83 -16.15 17.29
N PRO A 107 15.94 -16.58 18.56
CA PRO A 107 14.95 -17.45 19.20
C PRO A 107 13.58 -16.78 19.46
N THR A 108 13.45 -15.45 19.26
CA THR A 108 12.29 -14.63 19.68
C THR A 108 11.20 -14.43 18.62
N LEU A 109 11.29 -15.05 17.44
CA LEU A 109 10.27 -14.92 16.38
C LEU A 109 8.83 -15.06 16.92
N ARG A 110 8.00 -14.03 16.70
CA ARG A 110 6.61 -13.90 17.17
C ARG A 110 6.41 -13.92 18.69
N ALA A 111 7.46 -13.65 19.48
CA ALA A 111 7.33 -13.35 20.90
C ALA A 111 6.95 -11.87 21.13
N PHE A 112 6.38 -11.56 22.29
CA PHE A 112 6.16 -10.18 22.70
C PHE A 112 7.50 -9.46 22.90
N GLY A 113 7.74 -8.35 22.21
CA GLY A 113 9.04 -7.66 22.19
C GLY A 113 10.15 -8.37 21.38
N GLY A 114 9.82 -9.44 20.64
CA GLY A 114 10.74 -10.16 19.76
C GLY A 114 10.56 -9.83 18.27
N LEU A 115 11.32 -10.54 17.42
CA LEU A 115 11.23 -10.45 15.96
C LEU A 115 9.78 -10.64 15.47
N GLN A 116 9.33 -9.77 14.58
CA GLN A 116 7.93 -9.70 14.14
C GLN A 116 7.54 -10.85 13.20
N SER A 117 6.24 -10.99 12.95
CA SER A 117 5.71 -11.96 11.97
C SER A 117 6.16 -11.69 10.53
N TYR A 118 6.39 -10.42 10.23
CA TYR A 118 6.63 -9.78 8.93
C TYR A 118 7.46 -8.50 9.22
N PRO A 119 8.33 -8.04 8.31
CA PRO A 119 9.20 -6.88 8.55
C PRO A 119 8.44 -5.63 9.00
N SER A 120 8.94 -4.94 10.02
CA SER A 120 8.32 -3.75 10.59
C SER A 120 9.32 -2.66 11.01
N ARG A 121 9.27 -1.51 10.32
CA ARG A 121 10.06 -0.30 10.64
C ARG A 121 9.90 0.21 12.08
N SER A 122 8.80 -0.17 12.74
CA SER A 122 8.37 0.38 14.03
C SER A 122 8.41 -0.64 15.17
N LYS A 123 8.84 -1.88 14.91
CA LYS A 123 8.79 -2.98 15.90
C LYS A 123 9.90 -4.03 15.81
N ASP A 124 10.57 -4.20 14.67
CA ASP A 124 11.73 -5.09 14.61
C ASP A 124 12.98 -4.39 15.20
N PRO A 125 13.91 -5.14 15.82
CA PRO A 125 15.14 -4.61 16.37
C PRO A 125 16.22 -4.36 15.30
N ASP A 126 16.15 -5.05 14.15
CA ASP A 126 17.08 -4.92 13.03
C ASP A 126 16.59 -3.96 11.93
N PRO A 127 17.48 -3.46 11.05
CA PRO A 127 17.12 -2.47 10.02
C PRO A 127 16.07 -2.98 9.01
N VAL A 128 14.90 -2.33 9.02
CA VAL A 128 13.81 -2.54 8.06
C VAL A 128 13.52 -1.23 7.31
N ASP A 129 13.45 -1.28 5.97
CA ASP A 129 13.24 -0.11 5.11
C ASP A 129 11.76 0.25 4.88
N TYR A 130 10.93 -0.79 4.80
CA TYR A 130 9.49 -0.75 4.59
C TYR A 130 8.83 -1.81 5.46
N SER A 131 7.76 -1.44 6.18
CA SER A 131 6.94 -2.44 6.85
C SER A 131 6.15 -3.22 5.80
N THR A 132 6.02 -4.54 5.95
CA THR A 132 5.16 -5.37 5.09
C THR A 132 4.30 -6.31 5.95
N GLY A 133 3.28 -6.94 5.36
CA GLY A 133 2.34 -7.79 6.09
C GLY A 133 0.95 -7.80 5.47
N SER A 134 0.44 -6.60 5.17
CA SER A 134 -0.59 -6.44 4.13
C SER A 134 0.07 -6.64 2.77
N VAL A 135 -0.47 -7.55 1.96
CA VAL A 135 0.04 -7.94 0.65
C VAL A 135 -0.27 -6.87 -0.40
N GLY A 136 0.64 -6.67 -1.35
CA GLY A 136 0.54 -5.62 -2.35
C GLY A 136 0.87 -4.21 -1.82
N ILE A 137 0.41 -3.85 -0.60
CA ILE A 137 0.71 -2.55 0.02
C ILE A 137 2.20 -2.40 0.31
N GLY A 138 2.86 -3.47 0.80
CA GLY A 138 4.31 -3.49 0.96
C GLY A 138 5.07 -3.28 -0.36
N ALA A 139 4.57 -3.83 -1.47
CA ALA A 139 5.18 -3.67 -2.78
C ALA A 139 5.05 -2.22 -3.29
N THR A 140 3.85 -1.65 -3.25
CA THR A 140 3.58 -0.31 -3.80
C THR A 140 4.21 0.82 -2.99
N ALA A 141 4.50 0.61 -1.70
CA ALA A 141 5.31 1.52 -0.89
C ALA A 141 6.69 1.85 -1.51
N THR A 142 7.24 0.99 -2.38
CA THR A 142 8.48 1.28 -3.12
C THR A 142 8.30 2.36 -4.21
N ILE A 143 7.17 2.34 -4.92
CA ILE A 143 6.77 3.37 -5.89
C ILE A 143 6.59 4.71 -5.17
N TRP A 144 5.79 4.69 -4.11
CA TRP A 144 5.46 5.86 -3.30
C TRP A 144 6.68 6.44 -2.59
N GLY A 145 7.62 5.59 -2.15
CA GLY A 145 8.91 6.00 -1.60
C GLY A 145 9.84 6.62 -2.64
N ALA A 146 9.86 6.15 -3.89
CA ALA A 146 10.61 6.80 -4.96
C ALA A 146 10.09 8.22 -5.22
N LEU A 147 8.77 8.39 -5.38
CA LEU A 147 8.14 9.69 -5.60
C LEU A 147 8.34 10.64 -4.39
N ALA A 148 8.13 10.15 -3.17
CA ALA A 148 8.38 10.93 -1.95
C ALA A 148 9.85 11.36 -1.81
N ARG A 149 10.81 10.53 -2.24
CA ARG A 149 12.24 10.87 -2.27
C ARG A 149 12.57 11.91 -3.34
N ARG A 150 12.04 11.75 -4.57
CA ARG A 150 12.20 12.73 -5.66
C ARG A 150 11.64 14.10 -5.24
N TYR A 151 10.47 14.13 -4.59
CA TYR A 151 9.89 15.35 -4.04
C TYR A 151 10.79 15.97 -2.95
N ALA A 152 11.15 15.19 -1.92
CA ALA A 152 11.89 15.71 -0.77
C ALA A 152 13.31 16.19 -1.10
N THR A 153 13.97 15.59 -2.09
CA THR A 153 15.35 15.98 -2.51
C THR A 153 15.39 17.10 -3.55
N GLY A 154 14.26 17.46 -4.17
CA GLY A 154 14.12 18.65 -5.01
C GLY A 154 14.99 18.69 -6.29
N ASN A 155 15.54 17.57 -6.73
CA ASN A 155 16.48 17.49 -7.86
C ASN A 155 15.84 16.87 -9.13
N PRO A 156 15.14 17.67 -9.96
CA PRO A 156 14.78 17.23 -11.31
C PRO A 156 16.04 17.01 -12.15
N GLY A 157 16.22 15.82 -12.70
CA GLY A 157 17.28 15.53 -13.68
C GLY A 157 18.67 15.13 -13.14
N SER A 158 18.89 15.01 -11.82
CA SER A 158 20.17 14.49 -11.29
C SER A 158 20.37 12.98 -11.44
N GLY A 159 19.38 12.28 -12.00
CA GLY A 159 19.16 10.85 -11.78
C GLY A 159 18.81 10.55 -10.32
N PHE A 160 18.47 9.29 -10.04
CA PHE A 160 18.17 8.85 -8.67
C PHE A 160 19.45 8.63 -7.84
N ALA A 161 19.31 8.79 -6.52
CA ALA A 161 20.37 8.51 -5.55
C ALA A 161 20.43 7.02 -5.17
N GLY A 162 19.28 6.36 -5.00
CA GLY A 162 19.19 4.93 -4.65
C GLY A 162 17.91 4.28 -5.16
N ARG A 163 18.02 3.01 -5.56
CA ARG A 163 16.93 2.16 -6.07
C ARG A 163 15.95 1.76 -4.96
N GLN A 164 14.70 1.53 -5.33
CA GLN A 164 13.67 0.98 -4.44
C GLN A 164 13.32 -0.42 -4.95
N TYR A 165 13.69 -1.44 -4.18
CA TYR A 165 13.47 -2.84 -4.51
C TYR A 165 12.20 -3.36 -3.86
N ALA A 166 11.33 -4.03 -4.62
CA ALA A 166 10.22 -4.80 -4.06
C ALA A 166 10.45 -6.29 -4.32
N LEU A 167 10.42 -7.10 -3.27
CA LEU A 167 10.46 -8.56 -3.35
C LEU A 167 9.03 -9.06 -3.12
N VAL A 168 8.41 -9.65 -4.14
CA VAL A 168 6.95 -9.92 -4.13
C VAL A 168 6.62 -11.37 -4.47
N GLY A 169 5.47 -11.86 -3.97
CA GLY A 169 4.91 -13.13 -4.42
C GLY A 169 4.31 -13.05 -5.82
N ASP A 170 4.27 -14.18 -6.54
CA ASP A 170 3.48 -14.28 -7.78
C ASP A 170 1.98 -14.15 -7.52
N ALA A 171 1.48 -14.77 -6.44
CA ALA A 171 0.09 -14.62 -5.98
C ALA A 171 -0.22 -13.24 -5.35
N GLU A 172 0.80 -12.44 -5.00
CA GLU A 172 0.63 -11.07 -4.49
C GLU A 172 0.28 -10.08 -5.63
N LEU A 173 0.54 -10.46 -6.88
CA LEU A 173 0.17 -9.70 -8.08
C LEU A 173 -1.29 -9.92 -8.52
N ASP A 174 -2.10 -10.70 -7.79
CA ASP A 174 -3.55 -10.70 -7.97
C ASP A 174 -4.24 -9.57 -7.15
N GLU A 175 -3.51 -8.85 -6.28
CA GLU A 175 -4.05 -7.72 -5.50
C GLU A 175 -4.31 -6.46 -6.33
N GLY A 176 -5.47 -5.83 -6.13
CA GLY A 176 -5.91 -4.68 -6.94
C GLY A 176 -5.02 -3.43 -6.78
N ALA A 177 -4.54 -3.18 -5.55
CA ALA A 177 -3.68 -2.04 -5.25
C ALA A 177 -2.34 -2.06 -6.02
N VAL A 178 -1.85 -3.25 -6.36
CA VAL A 178 -0.62 -3.40 -7.17
C VAL A 178 -0.81 -2.80 -8.56
N TRP A 179 -1.94 -3.09 -9.22
CA TRP A 179 -2.19 -2.61 -10.58
C TRP A 179 -2.66 -1.15 -10.62
N GLU A 180 -3.34 -0.65 -9.59
CA GLU A 180 -3.61 0.78 -9.43
C GLU A 180 -2.30 1.59 -9.39
N ALA A 181 -1.28 1.09 -8.70
CA ALA A 181 0.03 1.74 -8.61
C ALA A 181 0.91 1.53 -9.85
N VAL A 182 0.99 0.30 -10.38
CA VAL A 182 1.84 -0.05 -11.55
C VAL A 182 1.41 0.68 -12.82
N LEU A 183 0.13 1.05 -12.94
CA LEU A 183 -0.45 1.79 -14.07
C LEU A 183 -0.44 3.32 -13.88
N ASP A 184 0.04 3.86 -12.76
CA ASP A 184 0.09 5.31 -12.56
C ASP A 184 1.06 5.96 -13.57
N PRO A 185 0.66 7.01 -14.32
CA PRO A 185 1.48 7.58 -15.39
C PRO A 185 2.86 8.07 -14.97
N GLN A 186 3.09 8.40 -13.69
CA GLN A 186 4.40 8.84 -13.21
C GLN A 186 5.39 7.69 -13.04
N VAL A 187 4.91 6.44 -12.99
CA VAL A 187 5.71 5.27 -12.63
C VAL A 187 6.61 4.80 -13.77
N ALA A 188 6.18 5.00 -15.02
CA ALA A 188 6.98 4.67 -16.20
C ALA A 188 8.34 5.42 -16.26
N ASP A 189 8.46 6.58 -15.60
CA ASP A 189 9.68 7.39 -15.53
C ASP A 189 10.56 7.08 -14.29
N LEU A 190 10.26 6.01 -13.53
CA LEU A 190 10.94 5.65 -12.27
C LEU A 190 11.97 4.52 -12.45
N GLY A 191 13.08 4.82 -13.14
CA GLY A 191 14.23 3.92 -13.29
C GLY A 191 14.87 3.43 -11.98
N GLU A 192 14.60 4.07 -10.84
CA GLU A 192 14.99 3.55 -9.52
C GLU A 192 14.24 2.28 -9.09
N LEU A 193 13.08 1.94 -9.69
CA LEU A 193 12.28 0.81 -9.24
C LEU A 193 12.75 -0.52 -9.82
N VAL A 194 12.95 -1.51 -8.95
CA VAL A 194 13.26 -2.88 -9.34
C VAL A 194 12.40 -3.86 -8.56
N TRP A 195 11.42 -4.45 -9.21
CA TRP A 195 10.55 -5.46 -8.61
C TRP A 195 11.05 -6.86 -8.97
N ILE A 196 11.17 -7.77 -8.00
CA ILE A 196 11.59 -9.16 -8.22
C ILE A 196 10.44 -10.06 -7.76
N VAL A 197 9.87 -10.79 -8.72
CA VAL A 197 8.68 -11.64 -8.51
C VAL A 197 9.11 -13.08 -8.33
N ASP A 198 8.79 -13.65 -7.16
CA ASP A 198 9.00 -15.06 -6.81
C ASP A 198 7.95 -15.96 -7.49
N LEU A 199 8.18 -16.31 -8.77
CA LEU A 199 7.33 -17.19 -9.60
C LEU A 199 7.51 -18.67 -9.22
N ASN A 200 7.12 -18.96 -7.99
CA ASN A 200 7.15 -20.28 -7.38
C ASN A 200 5.98 -21.18 -7.84
N ARG A 201 4.96 -20.59 -8.48
CA ARG A 201 3.77 -21.22 -9.09
C ARG A 201 2.77 -21.82 -8.11
N GLN A 202 2.73 -21.33 -6.86
CA GLN A 202 1.77 -21.77 -5.84
C GLN A 202 1.22 -20.61 -5.00
N SER A 203 -0.08 -20.64 -4.70
CA SER A 203 -0.67 -19.81 -3.64
C SER A 203 -0.49 -20.48 -2.26
N LEU A 204 -1.31 -20.15 -1.27
CA LEU A 204 -1.30 -20.82 0.03
C LEU A 204 -1.68 -22.31 -0.11
N ASP A 205 -2.83 -22.59 -0.71
CA ASP A 205 -3.50 -23.91 -0.66
C ASP A 205 -3.39 -24.75 -1.94
N ARG A 206 -2.83 -24.21 -3.03
CA ARG A 206 -2.72 -24.93 -4.31
C ARG A 206 -1.53 -24.50 -5.18
N VAL A 207 -1.16 -25.40 -6.08
CA VAL A 207 -0.44 -25.04 -7.31
C VAL A 207 -1.39 -24.24 -8.22
N VAL A 208 -0.92 -23.13 -8.79
CA VAL A 208 -1.73 -22.32 -9.72
C VAL A 208 -1.82 -23.07 -11.05
N PRO A 209 -3.02 -23.38 -11.59
CA PRO A 209 -3.15 -24.35 -12.69
C PRO A 209 -2.51 -23.88 -14.01
N ASN A 210 -2.62 -22.59 -14.33
CA ASN A 210 -2.10 -22.00 -15.56
C ASN A 210 -0.85 -21.15 -15.27
N ILE A 211 0.05 -21.03 -16.25
CA ILE A 211 1.19 -20.13 -16.19
C ILE A 211 0.70 -18.69 -16.38
N ALA A 212 0.57 -17.92 -15.30
CA ALA A 212 0.20 -16.50 -15.36
C ALA A 212 1.32 -15.60 -15.91
N ALA A 213 2.56 -16.12 -16.04
CA ALA A 213 3.74 -15.33 -16.37
C ALA A 213 3.60 -14.52 -17.66
N ASP A 214 3.05 -15.08 -18.75
CA ASP A 214 2.92 -14.32 -20.01
C ASP A 214 1.85 -13.21 -19.93
N ARG A 215 0.79 -13.40 -19.12
CA ARG A 215 -0.16 -12.34 -18.77
C ARG A 215 0.57 -11.22 -18.02
N LEU A 216 1.35 -11.57 -17.00
CA LEU A 216 2.10 -10.61 -16.18
C LEU A 216 3.16 -9.86 -17.02
N ARG A 217 3.92 -10.56 -17.87
CA ARG A 217 4.86 -9.97 -18.83
C ARG A 217 4.16 -8.93 -19.72
N GLY A 218 3.01 -9.29 -20.29
CA GLY A 218 2.21 -8.38 -21.12
C GLY A 218 1.72 -7.14 -20.36
N MET A 219 1.23 -7.32 -19.13
CA MET A 219 0.72 -6.22 -18.30
C MET A 219 1.82 -5.25 -17.87
N PHE A 220 2.96 -5.74 -17.39
CA PHE A 220 4.11 -4.87 -17.04
C PHE A 220 4.71 -4.17 -18.28
N ALA A 221 4.84 -4.86 -19.41
CA ALA A 221 5.33 -4.25 -20.64
C ALA A 221 4.36 -3.18 -21.19
N ALA A 222 3.04 -3.39 -21.07
CA ALA A 222 2.03 -2.39 -21.41
C ALA A 222 2.06 -1.18 -20.47
N ALA A 223 2.46 -1.35 -19.21
CA ALA A 223 2.74 -0.27 -18.26
C ALA A 223 4.12 0.41 -18.48
N GLY A 224 4.85 0.04 -19.54
CA GLY A 224 6.15 0.65 -19.91
C GLY A 224 7.39 0.05 -19.25
N TRP A 225 7.24 -0.94 -18.35
CA TRP A 225 8.34 -1.49 -17.57
C TRP A 225 9.34 -2.28 -18.43
N GLN A 226 10.61 -2.33 -18.03
CA GLN A 226 11.53 -3.36 -18.51
C GLN A 226 11.11 -4.71 -17.89
N VAL A 227 10.95 -5.75 -18.71
CA VAL A 227 10.54 -7.08 -18.25
C VAL A 227 11.66 -8.08 -18.51
N LEU A 228 12.41 -8.43 -17.46
CA LEU A 228 13.42 -9.48 -17.47
C LEU A 228 12.76 -10.80 -17.00
N THR A 229 13.13 -11.95 -17.55
CA THR A 229 12.51 -13.24 -17.20
C THR A 229 13.58 -14.32 -17.03
N LEU A 230 13.80 -14.72 -15.78
CA LEU A 230 14.75 -15.75 -15.39
C LEU A 230 14.00 -17.07 -15.21
N LYS A 231 13.77 -17.78 -16.33
CA LYS A 231 13.01 -19.05 -16.32
C LYS A 231 13.87 -20.24 -15.90
N TYR A 232 15.04 -20.39 -16.49
CA TYR A 232 15.94 -21.54 -16.32
C TYR A 232 17.33 -21.06 -15.88
N GLY A 233 18.03 -21.86 -15.08
CA GLY A 233 19.42 -21.63 -14.72
C GLY A 233 20.39 -22.34 -15.67
N ALA A 234 21.70 -22.21 -15.39
CA ALA A 234 22.77 -22.70 -16.25
C ALA A 234 22.66 -24.20 -16.57
N LEU A 235 22.36 -25.05 -15.59
CA LEU A 235 22.29 -26.51 -15.76
C LEU A 235 21.16 -26.94 -16.72
N LEU A 236 20.07 -26.17 -16.80
CA LEU A 236 19.00 -26.45 -17.78
C LEU A 236 19.34 -25.90 -19.16
N GLU A 237 19.92 -24.70 -19.25
CA GLU A 237 20.36 -24.14 -20.54
C GLU A 237 21.49 -24.99 -21.17
N GLU A 238 22.39 -25.57 -20.37
CA GLU A 238 23.38 -26.57 -20.80
C GLU A 238 22.70 -27.84 -21.37
N LEU A 239 21.70 -28.39 -20.68
CA LEU A 239 20.92 -29.53 -21.20
C LEU A 239 20.13 -29.16 -22.47
N PHE A 240 19.68 -27.91 -22.62
CA PHE A 240 18.99 -27.45 -23.83
C PHE A 240 19.92 -27.32 -25.04
N ALA A 241 21.22 -27.11 -24.83
CA ALA A 241 22.23 -27.04 -25.90
C ALA A 241 22.68 -28.42 -26.42
N ARG A 242 22.39 -29.50 -25.70
CA ARG A 242 22.71 -30.89 -26.11
C ARG A 242 21.70 -31.46 -27.11
N PRO A 243 22.01 -32.56 -27.83
CA PRO A 243 21.04 -33.29 -28.64
C PRO A 243 19.80 -33.68 -27.80
N GLY A 244 18.60 -33.44 -28.32
CA GLY A 244 17.33 -33.59 -27.57
C GLY A 244 16.99 -32.43 -26.63
N GLY A 245 17.89 -31.46 -26.43
CA GLY A 245 17.72 -30.33 -25.53
C GLY A 245 16.58 -29.37 -25.91
N HIS A 246 16.43 -29.07 -27.21
CA HIS A 246 15.30 -28.27 -27.70
C HIS A 246 13.94 -28.95 -27.44
N ALA A 247 13.87 -30.27 -27.57
CA ALA A 247 12.67 -31.05 -27.25
C ALA A 247 12.35 -30.99 -25.75
N LEU A 248 13.37 -31.13 -24.89
CA LEU A 248 13.23 -30.96 -23.44
C LEU A 248 12.72 -29.56 -23.08
N ARG A 249 13.28 -28.50 -23.70
CA ARG A 249 12.86 -27.11 -23.48
C ARG A 249 11.38 -26.92 -23.83
N ALA A 250 10.98 -27.34 -25.04
CA ALA A 250 9.60 -27.24 -25.50
C ALA A 250 8.62 -28.03 -24.59
N ARG A 251 9.04 -29.22 -24.13
CA ARG A 251 8.28 -30.06 -23.19
C ARG A 251 8.12 -29.40 -21.81
N LEU A 252 9.15 -28.74 -21.29
CA LEU A 252 9.07 -27.98 -20.03
C LEU A 252 8.27 -26.68 -20.19
N ASP A 253 8.38 -26.01 -21.33
CA ASP A 253 7.63 -24.77 -21.62
C ASP A 253 6.12 -25.02 -21.77
N ALA A 254 5.73 -26.16 -22.35
CA ALA A 254 4.34 -26.61 -22.46
C ALA A 254 3.82 -27.38 -21.22
N MET A 255 4.65 -27.58 -20.18
CA MET A 255 4.30 -28.37 -19.01
C MET A 255 3.30 -27.66 -18.10
N SER A 256 2.27 -28.39 -17.62
CA SER A 256 1.37 -27.83 -16.61
C SER A 256 2.09 -27.64 -15.26
N ASN A 257 1.76 -26.57 -14.53
CA ASN A 257 2.38 -26.34 -13.21
C ASN A 257 2.22 -27.54 -12.25
N PRO A 258 1.05 -28.22 -12.14
CA PRO A 258 0.91 -29.39 -11.27
C PRO A 258 1.79 -30.57 -11.68
N GLU A 259 2.00 -30.78 -12.98
CA GLU A 259 2.90 -31.82 -13.49
C GLU A 259 4.36 -31.51 -13.11
N TYR A 260 4.84 -30.29 -13.38
CA TYR A 260 6.20 -29.87 -13.01
C TYR A 260 6.45 -30.01 -11.49
N GLN A 261 5.51 -29.58 -10.66
CA GLN A 261 5.61 -29.68 -9.20
C GLN A 261 5.60 -31.14 -8.71
N ARG A 262 4.94 -32.07 -9.43
CA ARG A 262 5.04 -33.51 -9.17
C ARG A 262 6.41 -34.08 -9.55
N LEU A 263 7.01 -33.63 -10.66
CA LEU A 263 8.32 -34.09 -11.12
C LEU A 263 9.45 -33.66 -10.16
N LEU A 264 9.40 -32.44 -9.59
CA LEU A 264 10.36 -32.00 -8.55
C LEU A 264 10.46 -32.94 -7.33
N ARG A 265 9.45 -33.80 -7.14
CA ARG A 265 9.30 -34.77 -6.05
C ARG A 265 9.47 -36.23 -6.52
N CYS A 266 9.89 -36.47 -7.75
CA CYS A 266 10.25 -37.80 -8.26
C CYS A 266 11.71 -38.15 -7.89
N PRO A 267 12.03 -39.44 -7.64
CA PRO A 267 13.40 -39.92 -7.79
C PRO A 267 13.83 -39.87 -9.27
N ALA A 268 15.13 -39.93 -9.55
CA ALA A 268 15.66 -39.80 -10.90
C ALA A 268 15.15 -40.90 -11.87
N THR A 269 14.92 -42.12 -11.37
CA THR A 269 14.28 -43.20 -12.15
C THR A 269 12.89 -42.80 -12.64
N GLU A 270 12.00 -42.34 -11.76
CA GLU A 270 10.66 -41.89 -12.12
C GLU A 270 10.69 -40.60 -12.99
N LEU A 271 11.75 -39.77 -12.89
CA LEU A 271 11.96 -38.65 -13.81
C LEU A 271 12.25 -39.13 -15.23
N ARG A 272 13.14 -40.12 -15.40
CA ARG A 272 13.50 -40.68 -16.71
C ARG A 272 12.29 -41.21 -17.46
N ASP A 273 11.35 -41.84 -16.75
CA ASP A 273 10.10 -42.36 -17.31
C ASP A 273 9.08 -41.25 -17.64
N ARG A 274 8.94 -40.22 -16.80
CA ARG A 274 7.85 -39.23 -16.91
C ARG A 274 8.19 -37.97 -17.70
N LEU A 275 9.44 -37.49 -17.61
CA LEU A 275 9.85 -36.21 -18.18
C LEU A 275 9.73 -36.17 -19.72
N PRO A 276 10.11 -37.21 -20.49
CA PRO A 276 9.86 -37.26 -21.93
C PRO A 276 8.39 -37.10 -22.32
N GLY A 277 7.47 -37.70 -21.53
CA GLY A 277 6.06 -37.79 -21.85
C GLY A 277 5.78 -38.71 -23.05
N ALA A 278 4.50 -38.76 -23.48
CA ALA A 278 4.04 -39.63 -24.56
C ALA A 278 4.03 -38.95 -25.96
N GLY A 279 4.76 -37.83 -26.11
CA GLY A 279 4.81 -37.08 -27.37
C GLY A 279 5.83 -37.63 -28.37
N PRO A 280 5.77 -37.21 -29.66
CA PRO A 280 6.72 -37.65 -30.69
C PRO A 280 8.17 -37.23 -30.39
N GLU A 281 8.35 -36.15 -29.63
CA GLU A 281 9.64 -35.65 -29.15
C GLU A 281 10.23 -36.48 -27.99
N GLY A 282 9.44 -37.36 -27.37
CA GLY A 282 9.83 -38.15 -26.19
C GLY A 282 11.15 -38.92 -26.36
N PRO A 283 11.35 -39.70 -27.45
CA PRO A 283 12.59 -40.46 -27.66
C PRO A 283 13.87 -39.60 -27.70
N ALA A 284 13.78 -38.36 -28.20
CA ALA A 284 14.92 -37.43 -28.20
C ALA A 284 15.27 -36.96 -26.78
N ILE A 285 14.25 -36.72 -25.95
CA ILE A 285 14.43 -36.41 -24.52
C ILE A 285 15.01 -37.64 -23.79
N THR A 286 14.49 -38.85 -24.04
CA THR A 286 15.01 -40.08 -23.43
C THR A 286 16.49 -40.31 -23.74
N GLY A 287 16.94 -40.00 -24.96
CA GLY A 287 18.36 -40.04 -25.33
C GLY A 287 19.22 -39.08 -24.50
N LEU A 288 18.83 -37.80 -24.42
CA LEU A 288 19.51 -36.79 -23.60
C LEU A 288 19.59 -37.20 -22.11
N LEU A 289 18.49 -37.75 -21.58
CA LEU A 289 18.44 -38.19 -20.19
C LEU A 289 19.37 -39.39 -19.95
N ALA A 290 19.46 -40.35 -20.89
CA ALA A 290 20.34 -41.52 -20.75
C ALA A 290 21.83 -41.15 -20.62
N GLU A 291 22.25 -40.04 -21.24
CA GLU A 291 23.61 -39.47 -21.13
C GLU A 291 23.77 -38.45 -19.97
N THR A 292 22.85 -38.41 -19.01
CA THR A 292 22.89 -37.50 -17.86
C THR A 292 22.75 -38.33 -16.59
N ASP A 293 23.59 -38.13 -15.57
CA ASP A 293 23.51 -38.90 -14.33
C ASP A 293 22.32 -38.49 -13.45
N ASP A 294 21.99 -39.32 -12.46
CA ASP A 294 20.84 -39.11 -11.57
C ASP A 294 20.94 -37.85 -10.71
N ALA A 295 22.15 -37.45 -10.28
CA ALA A 295 22.35 -36.27 -9.45
C ALA A 295 22.26 -34.99 -10.29
N ALA A 296 22.92 -34.95 -11.46
CA ALA A 296 22.82 -33.84 -12.40
C ALA A 296 21.39 -33.65 -12.90
N LEU A 297 20.65 -34.73 -13.21
CA LEU A 297 19.23 -34.65 -13.61
C LEU A 297 18.36 -34.04 -12.50
N LEU A 298 18.54 -34.50 -11.25
CA LEU A 298 17.80 -33.97 -10.09
C LEU A 298 18.19 -32.53 -9.74
N ALA A 299 19.43 -32.11 -9.99
CA ALA A 299 19.91 -30.75 -9.80
C ALA A 299 19.37 -29.81 -10.89
N ALA A 300 19.52 -30.17 -12.17
CA ALA A 300 19.08 -29.38 -13.31
C ALA A 300 17.58 -29.07 -13.23
N LEU A 301 16.72 -30.07 -12.99
CA LEU A 301 15.28 -29.84 -12.88
C LEU A 301 14.88 -28.90 -11.71
N ARG A 302 15.80 -28.58 -10.79
CA ARG A 302 15.60 -27.64 -9.67
C ARG A 302 16.29 -26.30 -9.88
N ASN A 303 17.31 -26.22 -10.74
CA ASN A 303 18.04 -25.01 -11.14
C ASN A 303 17.21 -24.18 -12.12
N LEU A 304 16.18 -23.52 -11.57
CA LEU A 304 15.43 -22.45 -12.23
C LEU A 304 16.17 -21.12 -12.07
N GLY A 305 15.89 -20.15 -12.94
CA GLY A 305 16.68 -18.91 -13.00
C GLY A 305 16.62 -18.03 -11.73
N GLY A 306 15.62 -18.19 -10.86
CA GLY A 306 15.57 -17.56 -9.54
C GLY A 306 16.38 -18.25 -8.45
N HIS A 307 16.99 -19.41 -8.75
CA HIS A 307 17.90 -20.18 -7.90
C HIS A 307 19.32 -20.27 -8.47
N ASP A 308 19.61 -19.44 -9.47
CA ASP A 308 20.91 -19.40 -10.12
C ASP A 308 21.55 -18.04 -9.82
N LEU A 309 22.54 -18.03 -8.93
CA LEU A 309 23.17 -16.79 -8.44
C LEU A 309 23.83 -16.00 -9.59
N SER A 310 24.33 -16.70 -10.61
CA SER A 310 24.93 -16.09 -11.80
C SER A 310 23.86 -15.49 -12.73
N ALA A 311 22.74 -16.17 -12.94
CA ALA A 311 21.63 -15.63 -13.71
C ALA A 311 20.96 -14.42 -13.02
N LEU A 312 20.87 -14.45 -11.68
CA LEU A 312 20.40 -13.33 -10.87
C LEU A 312 21.33 -12.11 -10.97
N ASP A 313 22.65 -12.29 -10.82
CA ASP A 313 23.63 -11.21 -10.98
C ASP A 313 23.58 -10.62 -12.40
N ALA A 314 23.56 -11.48 -13.42
CA ALA A 314 23.48 -11.07 -14.82
C ALA A 314 22.19 -10.29 -15.14
N ALA A 315 21.05 -10.62 -14.51
CA ALA A 315 19.82 -9.86 -14.66
C ALA A 315 19.84 -8.53 -13.90
N LEU A 316 20.42 -8.49 -12.69
CA LEU A 316 20.56 -7.27 -11.91
C LEU A 316 21.54 -6.26 -12.56
N HIS A 317 22.49 -6.74 -13.35
CA HIS A 317 23.33 -5.91 -14.23
C HIS A 317 22.63 -5.42 -15.52
N GLN A 318 21.46 -5.96 -15.88
CA GLN A 318 20.68 -5.54 -17.07
C GLN A 318 19.57 -4.52 -16.76
N VAL A 319 19.39 -4.15 -15.50
CA VAL A 319 18.32 -3.26 -15.03
C VAL A 319 18.43 -1.87 -15.66
N ASP A 320 17.35 -1.42 -16.29
CA ASP A 320 17.23 -0.10 -16.91
C ASP A 320 17.33 1.03 -15.86
N ASP A 321 17.98 2.15 -16.22
CA ASP A 321 18.12 3.34 -15.38
C ASP A 321 17.09 4.43 -15.74
N HIS A 322 16.31 4.24 -16.82
CA HIS A 322 15.37 5.24 -17.34
C HIS A 322 13.90 4.90 -17.12
N ARG A 323 13.57 3.65 -16.80
CA ARG A 323 12.19 3.15 -16.60
C ARG A 323 12.17 2.01 -15.57
N PRO A 324 11.05 1.77 -14.87
CA PRO A 324 10.97 0.75 -13.83
C PRO A 324 11.19 -0.66 -14.41
N THR A 325 11.81 -1.53 -13.62
CA THR A 325 12.19 -2.89 -14.05
C THR A 325 11.49 -3.95 -13.22
N VAL A 326 10.97 -4.99 -13.87
CA VAL A 326 10.48 -6.20 -13.21
C VAL A 326 11.31 -7.42 -13.64
N ILE A 327 11.80 -8.17 -12.66
CA ILE A 327 12.51 -9.44 -12.83
C ILE A 327 11.55 -10.56 -12.44
N LEU A 328 11.13 -11.32 -13.44
CA LEU A 328 10.27 -12.48 -13.28
C LEU A 328 11.13 -13.73 -13.02
N ALA A 329 11.42 -13.98 -11.75
CA ALA A 329 12.32 -15.06 -11.30
C ALA A 329 11.53 -16.35 -11.04
N TYR A 330 11.72 -17.37 -11.88
CA TYR A 330 11.11 -18.69 -11.66
C TYR A 330 11.85 -19.42 -10.54
N THR A 331 11.09 -19.99 -9.61
CA THR A 331 11.61 -20.63 -8.40
C THR A 331 10.84 -21.92 -8.08
N VAL A 332 11.25 -22.57 -7.00
CA VAL A 332 10.59 -23.68 -6.31
C VAL A 332 10.24 -23.24 -4.89
N LYS A 333 8.95 -23.24 -4.55
CA LYS A 333 8.51 -23.05 -3.17
C LYS A 333 9.05 -24.18 -2.29
N GLY A 334 9.80 -23.82 -1.25
CA GLY A 334 10.52 -24.77 -0.40
C GLY A 334 11.84 -25.30 -0.97
N TYR A 335 12.48 -24.61 -1.92
CA TYR A 335 13.76 -25.01 -2.51
C TYR A 335 14.80 -25.49 -1.48
N GLY A 336 15.48 -26.59 -1.75
CA GLY A 336 16.46 -27.18 -0.83
C GLY A 336 15.87 -27.77 0.46
N LEU A 337 14.54 -27.78 0.65
CA LEU A 337 13.87 -28.40 1.80
C LEU A 337 13.08 -29.66 1.37
N PRO A 338 12.91 -30.68 2.25
CA PRO A 338 12.08 -31.87 1.98
C PRO A 338 10.61 -31.56 1.59
N VAL A 339 10.11 -30.37 1.95
CA VAL A 339 8.78 -29.87 1.60
C VAL A 339 8.70 -29.23 0.19
N GLN A 340 9.79 -29.22 -0.59
CA GLN A 340 9.81 -28.60 -1.91
C GLN A 340 8.72 -29.14 -2.83
N GLY A 341 8.10 -28.23 -3.58
CA GLY A 341 7.05 -28.53 -4.57
C GLY A 341 5.75 -29.15 -4.03
N HIS A 342 5.60 -29.41 -2.73
CA HIS A 342 4.36 -29.97 -2.19
C HIS A 342 3.24 -28.92 -2.21
N PRO A 343 2.04 -29.20 -2.75
CA PRO A 343 0.93 -28.22 -2.85
C PRO A 343 0.39 -27.63 -1.52
N GLN A 344 0.95 -28.03 -0.39
CA GLN A 344 0.52 -27.65 0.98
C GLN A 344 1.69 -27.08 1.81
N ASN A 345 2.87 -26.89 1.20
CA ASN A 345 4.09 -26.55 1.93
C ASN A 345 4.12 -25.15 2.56
N HIS A 346 3.19 -24.24 2.21
CA HIS A 346 3.14 -22.87 2.74
C HIS A 346 3.15 -22.85 4.28
N SER A 347 2.41 -23.78 4.89
CA SER A 347 2.25 -23.91 6.34
C SER A 347 2.94 -25.15 6.92
N SER A 348 3.71 -25.91 6.13
CA SER A 348 4.48 -27.05 6.63
C SER A 348 5.63 -26.57 7.52
N LEU A 349 5.92 -27.34 8.57
CA LEU A 349 7.14 -27.22 9.37
C LEU A 349 7.95 -28.50 9.15
N LEU A 350 9.28 -28.37 9.02
CA LEU A 350 10.18 -29.52 9.01
C LEU A 350 10.04 -30.34 10.31
N THR A 351 10.20 -31.67 10.19
CA THR A 351 10.46 -32.52 11.36
C THR A 351 11.87 -32.29 11.89
N ASP A 352 12.14 -32.83 13.07
CA ASP A 352 13.43 -32.66 13.75
C ASP A 352 14.51 -33.48 13.03
N ASP A 353 14.11 -34.57 12.36
CA ASP A 353 14.94 -35.34 11.43
C ASP A 353 15.23 -34.53 10.15
N GLN A 354 14.22 -33.92 9.55
CA GLN A 354 14.38 -33.07 8.36
C GLN A 354 15.21 -31.80 8.64
N LEU A 355 15.26 -31.33 9.89
CA LEU A 355 16.18 -30.26 10.29
C LEU A 355 17.61 -30.78 10.42
N ARG A 356 17.82 -32.00 10.94
CA ARG A 356 19.14 -32.66 10.96
C ARG A 356 19.66 -32.95 9.55
N GLU A 357 18.83 -33.52 8.67
CA GLU A 357 19.13 -33.69 7.24
C GLU A 357 19.52 -32.37 6.54
N LEU A 358 18.87 -31.26 6.91
CA LEU A 358 19.24 -29.92 6.44
C LEU A 358 20.60 -29.49 7.01
N ALA A 359 20.82 -29.65 8.31
CA ALA A 359 22.05 -29.25 9.00
C ALA A 359 23.29 -29.98 8.45
N ASP A 360 23.20 -31.30 8.31
CA ASP A 360 24.25 -32.17 7.78
C ASP A 360 24.66 -31.75 6.35
N ARG A 361 23.67 -31.37 5.52
CA ARG A 361 23.91 -30.94 4.13
C ARG A 361 24.59 -29.56 4.04
N VAL A 362 24.26 -28.63 4.94
CA VAL A 362 24.70 -27.22 4.90
C VAL A 362 25.84 -26.90 5.88
N GLY A 363 26.44 -27.92 6.48
CA GLY A 363 27.55 -27.76 7.45
C GLY A 363 27.16 -26.96 8.70
N ALA A 364 25.94 -27.16 9.20
CA ALA A 364 25.41 -26.47 10.39
C ALA A 364 25.21 -27.43 11.57
N ASP A 365 25.06 -26.87 12.76
CA ASP A 365 24.86 -27.62 14.01
C ASP A 365 23.48 -27.28 14.61
N PRO A 366 22.57 -28.25 14.79
CA PRO A 366 21.30 -28.02 15.48
C PRO A 366 21.41 -27.62 16.95
N ALA A 367 22.56 -27.88 17.61
CA ALA A 367 22.83 -27.50 18.99
C ALA A 367 23.41 -26.07 19.13
N ASP A 368 24.08 -25.56 18.09
CA ASP A 368 24.49 -24.16 17.94
C ASP A 368 23.88 -23.54 16.65
N PRO A 369 22.53 -23.43 16.59
CA PRO A 369 21.84 -23.10 15.34
C PRO A 369 22.08 -21.66 14.87
N TRP A 370 22.58 -20.78 15.74
CA TRP A 370 22.82 -19.37 15.46
C TRP A 370 24.26 -19.09 15.00
N ARG A 371 25.09 -20.12 14.85
CA ARG A 371 26.50 -19.96 14.50
C ARG A 371 26.70 -19.36 13.10
N GLY A 372 27.29 -18.18 13.07
CA GLY A 372 27.85 -17.56 11.86
C GLY A 372 29.12 -18.26 11.36
N PHE A 373 29.84 -17.59 10.46
CA PHE A 373 31.10 -18.11 9.89
C PHE A 373 32.27 -18.03 10.86
N ALA A 374 33.29 -18.87 10.64
CA ALA A 374 34.59 -18.68 11.29
C ALA A 374 35.25 -17.40 10.74
N ALA A 375 35.78 -16.53 11.60
CA ALA A 375 36.23 -15.18 11.23
C ALA A 375 37.20 -15.15 10.02
N ASP A 376 38.11 -16.12 9.93
CA ASP A 376 39.08 -16.21 8.84
C ASP A 376 38.55 -16.90 7.55
N SER A 377 37.24 -17.21 7.45
CA SER A 377 36.65 -17.79 6.25
C SER A 377 36.47 -16.76 5.12
N ALA A 378 36.29 -17.26 3.89
CA ALA A 378 35.99 -16.41 2.74
C ALA A 378 34.60 -15.77 2.85
N ALA A 379 33.61 -16.51 3.35
CA ALA A 379 32.26 -16.03 3.61
C ALA A 379 32.22 -14.96 4.72
N ALA A 380 32.93 -15.17 5.85
CA ALA A 380 33.05 -14.17 6.91
C ALA A 380 33.53 -12.82 6.37
N ARG A 381 34.66 -12.81 5.64
CA ARG A 381 35.17 -11.60 4.99
C ARG A 381 34.21 -10.99 3.96
N LEU A 382 33.37 -11.79 3.31
CA LEU A 382 32.36 -11.28 2.36
C LEU A 382 31.16 -10.66 3.11
N CYS A 383 30.75 -11.24 4.24
CA CYS A 383 29.78 -10.62 5.15
C CYS A 383 30.29 -9.28 5.70
N GLU A 384 31.55 -9.21 6.16
CA GLU A 384 32.19 -7.96 6.60
C GLU A 384 32.22 -6.90 5.49
N ARG A 385 32.61 -7.28 4.26
CA ARG A 385 32.60 -6.37 3.10
C ARG A 385 31.18 -5.91 2.75
N ALA A 386 30.19 -6.78 2.86
CA ALA A 386 28.78 -6.42 2.63
C ALA A 386 28.26 -5.47 3.72
N ALA A 387 28.55 -5.72 4.99
CA ALA A 387 28.18 -4.84 6.09
C ALA A 387 28.84 -3.46 5.93
N ALA A 388 30.14 -3.41 5.63
CA ALA A 388 30.85 -2.16 5.35
C ALA A 388 30.32 -1.42 4.11
N ARG A 389 29.90 -2.15 3.06
CA ARG A 389 29.27 -1.59 1.84
C ARG A 389 27.85 -1.08 2.09
N LEU A 390 27.09 -1.68 3.02
CA LEU A 390 25.68 -1.36 3.27
C LEU A 390 25.46 -0.39 4.43
N ARG A 391 26.48 -0.17 5.26
CA ARG A 391 26.43 0.75 6.41
C ARG A 391 25.92 2.13 5.99
N ARG A 392 24.85 2.56 6.65
CA ARG A 392 24.23 3.88 6.46
C ARG A 392 24.68 4.84 7.54
N GLU A 393 24.85 6.10 7.19
CA GLU A 393 25.03 7.16 8.20
C GLU A 393 23.70 7.42 8.93
N ALA A 394 23.79 7.82 10.20
CA ALA A 394 22.62 8.15 11.01
C ALA A 394 21.98 9.45 10.48
N VAL A 395 20.77 9.33 9.93
CA VAL A 395 20.02 10.45 9.36
C VAL A 395 19.72 11.50 10.45
N PRO A 396 20.22 12.75 10.32
CA PRO A 396 19.98 13.78 11.31
C PRO A 396 18.50 14.17 11.39
N ALA A 397 17.93 14.18 12.60
CA ALA A 397 16.54 14.58 12.81
C ALA A 397 16.37 16.11 12.67
N ALA A 398 16.02 16.58 11.47
CA ALA A 398 15.70 17.99 11.26
C ALA A 398 14.36 18.33 11.93
N ARG A 399 14.31 19.47 12.62
CA ARG A 399 13.08 19.94 13.29
C ARG A 399 12.11 20.52 12.24
N PRO A 400 10.83 20.10 12.22
CA PRO A 400 9.82 20.69 11.35
C PRO A 400 9.63 22.19 11.66
N PRO A 401 9.34 23.04 10.66
CA PRO A 401 9.10 24.47 10.89
C PRO A 401 7.97 24.74 11.88
N ALA A 402 8.07 25.85 12.61
CA ALA A 402 7.02 26.26 13.54
C ALA A 402 5.71 26.58 12.80
N VAL A 403 4.62 25.99 13.28
CA VAL A 403 3.24 26.24 12.82
C VAL A 403 2.56 27.12 13.88
N PRO A 404 1.94 28.26 13.50
CA PRO A 404 1.19 29.11 14.43
C PRO A 404 -0.08 28.41 14.89
N SER A 405 -0.59 28.72 16.08
CA SER A 405 -1.84 28.13 16.59
C SER A 405 -3.11 28.81 16.08
N ASP A 406 -3.00 30.03 15.54
CA ASP A 406 -4.11 30.90 15.11
C ASP A 406 -3.57 31.87 14.05
N LEU A 407 -4.34 32.18 12.99
CA LEU A 407 -3.93 33.13 11.94
C LEU A 407 -4.44 34.57 12.19
N GLY A 408 -5.03 34.82 13.37
CA GLY A 408 -5.38 36.14 13.87
C GLY A 408 -6.68 36.72 13.32
N ARG A 409 -7.40 36.02 12.43
CA ARG A 409 -8.65 36.49 11.82
C ARG A 409 -9.85 35.75 12.39
N THR A 410 -10.99 36.44 12.50
CA THR A 410 -12.31 35.81 12.69
C THR A 410 -13.05 35.80 11.36
N PRO A 411 -13.50 34.64 10.84
CA PRO A 411 -14.40 34.57 9.69
C PRO A 411 -15.75 35.25 9.98
N THR A 412 -16.35 35.88 8.96
CA THR A 412 -17.62 36.63 9.06
C THR A 412 -18.54 36.30 7.90
N GLY A 413 -19.85 36.34 8.13
CA GLY A 413 -20.86 35.97 7.13
C GLY A 413 -20.92 34.45 6.90
N THR A 414 -21.50 34.03 5.78
CA THR A 414 -21.69 32.60 5.47
C THR A 414 -20.41 31.98 4.89
N ALA A 415 -19.99 30.84 5.43
CA ALA A 415 -18.87 30.03 4.93
C ALA A 415 -19.13 28.53 5.13
N THR A 416 -18.30 27.68 4.49
CA THR A 416 -18.32 26.22 4.66
C THR A 416 -16.99 25.77 5.27
N THR A 417 -16.96 24.63 5.99
CA THR A 417 -15.69 24.13 6.57
C THR A 417 -14.77 23.53 5.51
N GLN A 418 -15.29 23.09 4.36
CA GLN A 418 -14.48 22.78 3.18
C GLN A 418 -13.74 24.03 2.64
N ALA A 419 -14.44 25.16 2.48
CA ALA A 419 -13.82 26.40 2.00
C ALA A 419 -12.82 27.00 3.01
N ALA A 420 -12.94 26.66 4.29
CA ALA A 420 -11.98 27.06 5.32
C ALA A 420 -10.59 26.44 5.12
N LEU A 421 -10.49 25.21 4.60
CA LEU A 421 -9.21 24.54 4.33
C LEU A 421 -8.35 25.33 3.33
N GLY A 422 -8.85 25.54 2.11
CA GLY A 422 -8.12 26.27 1.07
C GLY A 422 -7.76 27.70 1.51
N ARG A 423 -8.65 28.35 2.26
CA ARG A 423 -8.39 29.68 2.84
C ARG A 423 -7.28 29.66 3.89
N ALA A 424 -7.30 28.73 4.83
CA ALA A 424 -6.27 28.59 5.87
C ALA A 424 -4.89 28.25 5.27
N LEU A 425 -4.83 27.39 4.25
CA LEU A 425 -3.60 27.08 3.52
C LEU A 425 -3.01 28.34 2.84
N LEU A 426 -3.84 29.13 2.16
CA LEU A 426 -3.43 30.39 1.53
C LEU A 426 -2.97 31.43 2.56
N ASP A 427 -3.65 31.54 3.71
CA ASP A 427 -3.27 32.45 4.79
C ASP A 427 -1.98 32.02 5.50
N LEU A 428 -1.70 30.71 5.58
CA LEU A 428 -0.44 30.17 6.09
C LEU A 428 0.75 30.54 5.20
N THR A 429 0.58 30.66 3.87
CA THR A 429 1.67 31.13 2.96
C THR A 429 2.20 32.51 3.32
N ARG A 430 1.40 33.33 4.02
CA ARG A 430 1.73 34.67 4.49
C ARG A 430 2.18 34.66 5.95
N SER A 431 1.50 33.87 6.79
CA SER A 431 1.67 33.88 8.25
C SER A 431 2.84 33.01 8.74
N ALA A 432 3.13 31.91 8.04
CA ALA A 432 4.28 31.05 8.33
C ALA A 432 4.89 30.45 7.04
N PRO A 433 5.58 31.27 6.22
CA PRO A 433 6.11 30.84 4.92
C PRO A 433 7.09 29.66 4.98
N ALA A 434 7.74 29.43 6.13
CA ALA A 434 8.61 28.27 6.34
C ALA A 434 7.80 26.96 6.45
N ALA A 435 6.69 26.95 7.20
CA ALA A 435 5.79 25.80 7.29
C ALA A 435 5.02 25.59 5.99
N ALA A 436 4.50 26.65 5.37
CA ALA A 436 3.76 26.57 4.12
C ALA A 436 4.56 25.93 2.98
N ARG A 437 5.88 26.17 2.91
CA ARG A 437 6.80 25.53 1.93
C ARG A 437 7.08 24.04 2.19
N ARG A 438 6.67 23.48 3.33
CA ARG A 438 6.75 22.05 3.64
C ARG A 438 5.42 21.31 3.44
N ILE A 439 4.32 22.02 3.21
CA ILE A 439 3.04 21.39 2.87
C ILE A 439 3.13 20.75 1.48
N VAL A 440 2.54 19.56 1.35
CA VAL A 440 2.31 18.88 0.08
C VAL A 440 0.85 18.44 0.06
N THR A 441 0.04 18.92 -0.89
CA THR A 441 -1.34 18.44 -1.04
C THR A 441 -1.41 17.29 -2.06
N VAL A 442 -2.21 16.27 -1.78
CA VAL A 442 -2.48 15.15 -2.70
C VAL A 442 -3.98 14.99 -2.88
N SER A 443 -4.46 14.78 -4.10
CA SER A 443 -5.85 14.40 -4.39
C SER A 443 -5.92 13.36 -5.52
N PRO A 444 -7.07 12.68 -5.66
CA PRO A 444 -7.38 11.81 -6.79
C PRO A 444 -8.46 12.46 -7.67
N ASP A 445 -8.06 13.31 -8.62
CA ASP A 445 -8.93 14.00 -9.61
C ASP A 445 -10.02 14.94 -9.03
N VAL A 446 -9.98 15.25 -7.72
CA VAL A 446 -11.01 16.07 -7.03
C VAL A 446 -10.50 17.39 -6.42
N SER A 447 -9.37 17.93 -6.89
CA SER A 447 -8.85 19.26 -6.46
C SER A 447 -9.86 20.41 -6.56
N SER A 448 -10.71 20.41 -7.59
CA SER A 448 -11.69 21.47 -7.82
C SER A 448 -12.88 21.35 -6.86
N SER A 449 -13.53 20.17 -6.83
CA SER A 449 -14.74 19.91 -6.04
C SER A 449 -14.49 19.86 -4.53
N THR A 450 -13.27 19.51 -4.08
CA THR A 450 -12.84 19.60 -2.67
C THR A 450 -12.37 21.00 -2.25
N ASN A 451 -12.35 21.97 -3.19
CA ASN A 451 -11.93 23.36 -2.99
C ASN A 451 -10.44 23.56 -2.65
N LEU A 452 -9.55 22.74 -3.24
CA LEU A 452 -8.11 22.98 -3.28
C LEU A 452 -7.68 23.92 -4.41
N GLY A 453 -8.48 24.14 -5.45
CA GLY A 453 -8.06 24.86 -6.67
C GLY A 453 -7.39 26.23 -6.44
N GLY A 454 -7.81 27.01 -5.43
CA GLY A 454 -7.15 28.27 -5.05
C GLY A 454 -5.74 28.09 -4.48
N TRP A 455 -5.48 26.99 -3.78
CA TRP A 455 -4.14 26.57 -3.33
C TRP A 455 -3.31 26.03 -4.49
N VAL A 456 -3.88 25.17 -5.35
CA VAL A 456 -3.19 24.63 -6.54
C VAL A 456 -2.70 25.76 -7.46
N ASN A 457 -3.57 26.73 -7.78
CA ASN A 457 -3.20 27.95 -8.53
C ASN A 457 -2.07 28.76 -7.88
N LYS A 458 -1.92 28.69 -6.55
CA LYS A 458 -0.89 29.42 -5.78
C LYS A 458 0.47 28.71 -5.76
N VAL A 459 0.49 27.38 -5.71
CA VAL A 459 1.73 26.59 -5.53
C VAL A 459 2.20 25.88 -6.80
N GLY A 460 1.30 25.56 -7.72
CA GLY A 460 1.58 24.75 -8.91
C GLY A 460 1.61 23.25 -8.60
N VAL A 461 1.47 22.47 -9.66
CA VAL A 461 1.43 21.00 -9.63
C VAL A 461 2.86 20.48 -9.65
N TRP A 462 3.19 19.49 -8.82
CA TRP A 462 4.49 18.86 -8.84
C TRP A 462 4.59 17.90 -10.02
N SER A 463 5.66 18.05 -10.79
CA SER A 463 6.01 17.15 -11.89
C SER A 463 7.54 17.11 -12.01
N PRO A 464 8.18 15.94 -12.23
CA PRO A 464 9.63 15.83 -12.28
C PRO A 464 10.26 16.56 -13.48
N VAL A 465 9.45 16.96 -14.46
CA VAL A 465 9.80 17.79 -15.62
C VAL A 465 8.78 18.92 -15.71
N GLU A 466 9.21 20.15 -16.01
CA GLU A 466 8.28 21.26 -16.24
C GLU A 466 7.53 21.07 -17.57
N ARG A 467 6.19 21.11 -17.54
CA ARG A 467 5.34 20.89 -18.71
C ARG A 467 4.58 22.18 -19.09
N PRO A 468 4.36 22.47 -20.39
CA PRO A 468 3.58 23.63 -20.80
C PRO A 468 2.12 23.54 -20.35
N ASP A 469 1.66 24.55 -19.62
CA ASP A 469 0.24 24.80 -19.35
C ASP A 469 -0.41 25.37 -20.62
N TRP A 470 -1.02 24.50 -21.43
CA TRP A 470 -1.67 24.86 -22.70
C TRP A 470 -2.96 25.69 -22.55
N PHE A 471 -3.39 25.97 -21.31
CA PHE A 471 -4.54 26.82 -20.99
C PHE A 471 -4.12 28.05 -20.17
N ALA A 472 -2.83 28.41 -20.17
CA ALA A 472 -2.30 29.55 -19.42
C ALA A 472 -2.77 30.93 -19.93
N ASP A 473 -3.23 31.03 -21.18
CA ASP A 473 -3.79 32.23 -21.81
C ASP A 473 -5.32 32.19 -22.00
N ASP A 474 -5.97 31.09 -21.61
CA ASP A 474 -7.43 30.99 -21.58
C ASP A 474 -8.01 31.71 -20.35
N ALA A 475 -9.00 32.58 -20.60
CA ALA A 475 -9.69 33.34 -19.57
C ALA A 475 -10.89 32.60 -18.93
N GLU A 476 -11.33 31.48 -19.51
CA GLU A 476 -12.37 30.62 -18.94
C GLU A 476 -11.80 29.55 -17.98
N THR A 477 -10.51 29.23 -18.10
CA THR A 477 -9.79 28.29 -17.22
C THR A 477 -9.55 28.87 -15.83
N VAL A 478 -10.32 28.38 -14.85
CA VAL A 478 -10.24 28.80 -13.43
C VAL A 478 -9.13 28.08 -12.65
N LEU A 479 -8.69 26.90 -13.11
CA LEU A 479 -7.68 26.06 -12.45
C LEU A 479 -6.54 25.73 -13.42
N HIS A 480 -5.34 26.24 -13.13
CA HIS A 480 -4.16 26.13 -13.98
C HIS A 480 -3.24 24.99 -13.51
N TRP A 481 -3.08 23.96 -14.33
CA TRP A 481 -2.24 22.79 -14.06
C TRP A 481 -0.76 23.09 -14.35
N ARG A 482 -0.17 24.00 -13.56
CA ARG A 482 1.21 24.46 -13.70
C ARG A 482 2.20 23.42 -13.17
N GLU A 483 2.38 22.37 -13.96
CA GLU A 483 3.29 21.23 -13.72
C GLU A 483 4.77 21.65 -13.75
N ARG A 484 5.43 21.53 -12.60
CA ARG A 484 6.85 21.88 -12.43
C ARG A 484 7.50 21.19 -11.21
N PRO A 485 8.83 21.04 -11.16
CA PRO A 485 9.51 20.42 -10.02
C PRO A 485 9.35 21.14 -8.67
N THR A 486 8.92 22.41 -8.68
CA THR A 486 8.67 23.24 -7.50
C THR A 486 7.19 23.35 -7.11
N GLY A 487 6.32 22.55 -7.72
CA GLY A 487 4.92 22.44 -7.29
C GLY A 487 4.79 21.82 -5.91
N GLN A 488 3.73 22.19 -5.18
CA GLN A 488 3.43 21.65 -3.84
C GLN A 488 2.13 20.86 -3.80
N HIS A 489 1.61 20.48 -4.96
CA HIS A 489 0.45 19.63 -5.11
C HIS A 489 0.73 18.49 -6.08
N ILE A 490 0.57 17.24 -5.64
CA ILE A 490 0.61 16.07 -6.52
C ILE A 490 -0.84 15.69 -6.81
N GLU A 491 -1.28 15.85 -8.05
CA GLU A 491 -2.57 15.30 -8.49
C GLU A 491 -2.35 13.86 -8.96
N LEU A 492 -3.29 12.99 -8.63
CA LEU A 492 -3.36 11.62 -9.12
C LEU A 492 -4.64 11.45 -9.95
N GLY A 493 -4.74 10.36 -10.70
CA GLY A 493 -6.03 9.97 -11.28
C GLY A 493 -7.04 9.55 -10.21
N ILE A 494 -8.17 8.99 -10.63
CA ILE A 494 -9.21 8.43 -9.73
C ILE A 494 -8.65 7.17 -9.04
N ALA A 495 -7.88 7.38 -7.97
CA ALA A 495 -6.99 6.41 -7.35
C ALA A 495 -6.76 6.74 -5.85
N GLU A 496 -7.79 6.54 -5.02
CA GLU A 496 -7.68 6.82 -3.58
C GLU A 496 -6.65 5.91 -2.88
N THR A 497 -6.38 4.70 -3.41
CA THR A 497 -5.39 3.77 -2.87
C THR A 497 -3.97 4.29 -3.11
N ASN A 498 -3.70 4.78 -4.33
CA ASN A 498 -2.44 5.46 -4.66
C ASN A 498 -2.23 6.71 -3.79
N LEU A 499 -3.29 7.51 -3.58
CA LEU A 499 -3.23 8.70 -2.72
C LEU A 499 -2.71 8.37 -1.32
N VAL A 500 -3.32 7.40 -0.63
CA VAL A 500 -2.95 7.14 0.77
C VAL A 500 -1.59 6.46 0.89
N GLY A 501 -1.18 5.68 -0.11
CA GLY A 501 0.17 5.11 -0.20
C GLY A 501 1.23 6.20 -0.33
N LEU A 502 1.05 7.11 -1.29
CA LEU A 502 1.90 8.30 -1.46
C LEU A 502 1.89 9.19 -0.21
N LEU A 503 0.72 9.38 0.41
CA LEU A 503 0.55 10.19 1.62
C LEU A 503 1.31 9.60 2.82
N GLY A 504 1.32 8.27 2.97
CA GLY A 504 2.09 7.58 4.00
C GLY A 504 3.60 7.75 3.81
N GLU A 505 4.09 7.60 2.57
CA GLU A 505 5.51 7.68 2.25
C GLU A 505 6.06 9.13 2.26
N LEU A 506 5.27 10.10 1.79
CA LEU A 506 5.54 11.53 2.06
C LEU A 506 5.57 11.81 3.57
N GLY A 507 4.70 11.16 4.34
CA GLY A 507 4.66 11.26 5.80
C GLY A 507 5.80 10.54 6.52
N ALA A 508 6.58 9.70 5.83
CA ALA A 508 7.74 8.99 6.39
C ALA A 508 9.07 9.73 6.16
N THR A 509 9.10 10.74 5.28
CA THR A 509 10.27 11.53 4.86
C THR A 509 11.15 12.02 6.03
N TRP A 510 10.53 12.54 7.10
CA TRP A 510 11.21 13.02 8.30
C TRP A 510 12.08 11.95 8.99
N SER A 511 11.67 10.68 8.95
CA SER A 511 12.37 9.56 9.60
C SER A 511 13.29 8.79 8.65
N ARG A 512 12.95 8.69 7.35
CA ARG A 512 13.75 7.93 6.38
C ARG A 512 14.88 8.76 5.75
N TRP A 513 14.69 10.08 5.63
CA TRP A 513 15.64 10.98 4.94
C TRP A 513 15.91 12.30 5.68
N GLY A 514 15.32 12.54 6.85
CA GLY A 514 15.59 13.72 7.68
C GLY A 514 14.91 15.00 7.17
N GLU A 515 14.05 14.91 6.16
CA GLU A 515 13.40 16.05 5.51
C GLU A 515 11.91 16.11 5.86
N PRO A 516 11.48 16.85 6.90
CA PRO A 516 10.10 16.85 7.36
C PRO A 516 9.17 17.60 6.40
N LEU A 517 8.35 16.85 5.68
CA LEU A 517 7.18 17.35 4.95
C LEU A 517 5.94 17.40 5.86
N LEU A 518 4.92 18.16 5.42
CA LEU A 518 3.62 18.32 6.07
C LEU A 518 2.49 17.88 5.11
N PRO A 519 2.37 16.59 4.78
CA PRO A 519 1.48 16.13 3.70
C PRO A 519 -0.01 16.11 4.09
N ILE A 520 -0.86 16.52 3.15
CA ILE A 520 -2.32 16.62 3.27
C ILE A 520 -2.98 15.91 2.08
N GLY A 521 -3.64 14.77 2.31
CA GLY A 521 -4.46 14.09 1.31
C GLY A 521 -5.90 14.60 1.37
N VAL A 522 -6.54 14.87 0.23
CA VAL A 522 -7.92 15.38 0.18
C VAL A 522 -8.74 14.56 -0.82
N LEU A 523 -9.84 13.96 -0.36
CA LEU A 523 -10.73 13.11 -1.15
C LEU A 523 -12.17 13.17 -0.63
N TYR A 524 -13.11 12.56 -1.35
CA TYR A 524 -14.51 12.48 -0.91
C TYR A 524 -14.65 11.60 0.33
N ASP A 525 -15.21 12.17 1.40
CA ASP A 525 -15.42 11.54 2.71
C ASP A 525 -15.89 10.06 2.66
N PRO A 526 -16.92 9.66 1.87
CA PRO A 526 -17.32 8.24 1.77
C PRO A 526 -16.19 7.28 1.34
N PHE A 527 -15.27 7.76 0.48
CA PHE A 527 -14.20 6.96 -0.14
C PHE A 527 -12.96 6.83 0.77
N VAL A 528 -12.94 7.43 1.96
CA VAL A 528 -11.95 7.07 3.00
C VAL A 528 -11.97 5.56 3.29
N GLN A 529 -13.13 4.91 3.16
CA GLN A 529 -13.28 3.46 3.30
C GLN A 529 -12.63 2.66 2.16
N ARG A 530 -12.56 3.20 0.94
CA ARG A 530 -11.94 2.58 -0.23
C ARG A 530 -10.43 2.40 -0.03
N ALA A 531 -9.82 3.36 0.66
CA ALA A 531 -8.38 3.46 0.90
C ALA A 531 -7.97 3.14 2.35
N LEU A 532 -8.88 2.61 3.18
CA LEU A 532 -8.70 2.52 4.63
C LEU A 532 -7.47 1.69 5.03
N GLU A 533 -7.31 0.48 4.49
CA GLU A 533 -6.20 -0.41 4.86
C GLU A 533 -4.82 0.21 4.57
N PRO A 534 -4.48 0.66 3.34
CA PRO A 534 -3.18 1.26 3.09
C PRO A 534 -2.96 2.59 3.84
N TRP A 535 -4.01 3.35 4.16
CA TRP A 535 -3.89 4.51 5.04
C TRP A 535 -3.51 4.11 6.48
N SER A 536 -4.25 3.18 7.07
CA SER A 536 -3.97 2.60 8.40
C SER A 536 -2.58 1.96 8.46
N PHE A 537 -2.18 1.26 7.39
CA PHE A 537 -0.88 0.61 7.28
C PHE A 537 0.27 1.63 7.10
N GLY A 538 0.06 2.71 6.35
CA GLY A 538 0.99 3.82 6.23
C GLY A 538 1.26 4.51 7.57
N ILE A 539 0.23 4.69 8.41
CA ILE A 539 0.39 5.20 9.79
C ILE A 539 1.20 4.21 10.65
N TYR A 540 0.90 2.91 10.58
CA TYR A 540 1.66 1.85 11.27
C TYR A 540 3.14 1.79 10.83
N ALA A 541 3.43 2.05 9.55
CA ALA A 541 4.77 2.14 8.98
C ALA A 541 5.53 3.43 9.38
N GLY A 542 4.93 4.31 10.18
CA GLY A 542 5.54 5.57 10.67
C GLY A 542 5.25 6.81 9.82
N GLY A 543 4.32 6.72 8.87
CA GLY A 543 3.87 7.85 8.05
C GLY A 543 3.00 8.83 8.84
N GLN A 544 3.42 10.09 8.92
CA GLN A 544 2.70 11.18 9.58
C GLN A 544 2.07 12.11 8.55
N SER A 545 0.74 12.16 8.50
CA SER A 545 0.00 12.91 7.50
C SER A 545 -1.39 13.38 7.97
N ILE A 546 -2.00 14.26 7.19
CA ILE A 546 -3.40 14.67 7.37
C ILE A 546 -4.22 14.09 6.22
N LEU A 547 -5.27 13.34 6.51
CA LEU A 547 -6.30 13.00 5.53
C LEU A 547 -7.48 13.97 5.70
N VAL A 548 -8.11 14.36 4.60
CA VAL A 548 -9.30 15.21 4.58
C VAL A 548 -10.40 14.49 3.81
N GLY A 549 -11.50 14.18 4.51
CA GLY A 549 -12.74 13.69 3.90
C GLY A 549 -13.71 14.85 3.72
N THR A 550 -14.04 15.20 2.48
CA THR A 550 -14.96 16.31 2.20
C THR A 550 -15.69 16.10 0.87
N PRO A 551 -17.01 16.34 0.77
CA PRO A 551 -17.94 16.81 1.81
C PRO A 551 -18.40 15.71 2.78
N SER A 552 -18.53 16.05 4.07
CA SER A 552 -18.80 15.08 5.14
C SER A 552 -20.29 14.84 5.43
N GLY A 553 -20.56 13.63 5.94
CA GLY A 553 -21.84 13.23 6.53
C GLY A 553 -23.04 13.45 5.60
N VAL A 554 -24.09 14.07 6.14
CA VAL A 554 -25.33 14.38 5.41
C VAL A 554 -25.17 15.43 4.30
N THR A 555 -24.00 16.08 4.17
CA THR A 555 -23.85 17.24 3.27
C THR A 555 -23.43 16.89 1.85
N LEU A 556 -23.18 15.60 1.61
CA LEU A 556 -23.10 15.00 0.28
C LEU A 556 -24.38 14.19 -0.09
N ALA A 557 -25.44 14.25 0.74
CA ALA A 557 -26.61 13.40 0.57
C ALA A 557 -27.37 13.50 -0.79
N PRO A 558 -27.40 14.64 -1.50
CA PRO A 558 -27.98 14.72 -2.85
C PRO A 558 -27.34 13.80 -3.89
N GLU A 559 -26.06 13.44 -3.72
CA GLU A 559 -25.32 12.52 -4.61
C GLU A 559 -25.70 11.03 -4.42
N GLY A 560 -26.73 10.77 -3.60
CA GLY A 560 -27.30 9.45 -3.38
C GLY A 560 -26.52 8.55 -2.42
N GLY A 561 -27.05 7.36 -2.17
CA GLY A 561 -26.57 6.46 -1.11
C GLY A 561 -25.11 5.99 -1.26
N ALA A 562 -24.55 5.98 -2.48
CA ALA A 562 -23.16 5.61 -2.73
C ALA A 562 -22.14 6.68 -2.24
N HIS A 563 -22.58 7.94 -2.14
CA HIS A 563 -21.77 9.06 -1.65
C HIS A 563 -22.16 9.50 -0.23
N GLN A 564 -23.22 8.92 0.35
CA GLN A 564 -23.64 9.24 1.71
C GLN A 564 -22.67 8.66 2.74
N SER A 565 -22.05 9.55 3.51
CA SER A 565 -20.98 9.19 4.43
C SER A 565 -21.53 8.83 5.81
N ILE A 566 -21.61 7.52 6.10
CA ILE A 566 -22.32 6.96 7.26
C ILE A 566 -21.36 6.49 8.36
N THR A 567 -20.41 5.62 8.01
CA THR A 567 -19.48 4.89 8.90
C THR A 567 -18.15 5.60 9.12
N THR A 568 -17.81 6.56 8.28
CA THR A 568 -16.57 7.35 8.35
C THR A 568 -16.34 8.13 9.67
N PRO A 569 -17.36 8.53 10.48
CA PRO A 569 -17.11 9.18 11.76
C PRO A 569 -16.39 8.29 12.78
N SER A 570 -16.52 6.96 12.71
CA SER A 570 -15.90 6.03 13.68
C SER A 570 -14.48 5.60 13.30
N LEU A 571 -14.13 5.59 12.01
CA LEU A 571 -12.80 5.21 11.52
C LEU A 571 -11.66 5.93 12.26
N GLY A 572 -11.89 7.22 12.55
CA GLY A 572 -10.96 8.08 13.24
C GLY A 572 -10.83 7.89 14.76
N ILE A 573 -11.76 7.16 15.38
CA ILE A 573 -11.75 6.85 16.81
C ILE A 573 -10.87 5.62 17.05
N GLU A 574 -11.11 4.57 16.26
CA GLU A 574 -10.44 3.26 16.36
C GLU A 574 -8.98 3.28 15.86
N GLN A 575 -8.63 4.17 14.92
CA GLN A 575 -7.31 4.19 14.29
C GLN A 575 -6.19 4.67 15.25
N PRO A 576 -5.22 3.80 15.62
CA PRO A 576 -4.07 4.20 16.44
C PRO A 576 -3.18 5.20 15.70
N GLY A 577 -2.52 6.10 16.45
CA GLY A 577 -1.67 7.16 15.89
C GLY A 577 -2.42 8.29 15.17
N CYS A 578 -3.74 8.17 14.95
CA CYS A 578 -4.57 9.20 14.34
C CYS A 578 -5.32 10.05 15.37
N THR A 579 -5.65 11.28 14.97
CA THR A 579 -6.53 12.21 15.72
C THR A 579 -7.54 12.83 14.76
N THR A 580 -8.83 12.65 15.02
CA THR A 580 -9.88 13.01 14.07
C THR A 580 -10.71 14.18 14.54
N TRP A 581 -10.97 15.12 13.63
CA TRP A 581 -11.83 16.28 13.90
C TRP A 581 -12.91 16.44 12.82
N GLU A 582 -14.11 16.83 13.23
CA GLU A 582 -15.20 17.28 12.34
C GLU A 582 -15.67 18.68 12.78
N PRO A 583 -14.98 19.76 12.35
CA PRO A 583 -15.31 21.13 12.71
C PRO A 583 -16.67 21.58 12.16
N ALA A 584 -17.38 22.39 12.95
CA ALA A 584 -18.65 23.00 12.55
C ALA A 584 -18.48 24.40 11.91
N PHE A 585 -17.44 25.14 12.30
CA PHE A 585 -17.16 26.49 11.84
C PHE A 585 -15.77 26.61 11.20
N ALA A 586 -15.60 27.59 10.32
CA ALA A 586 -14.37 27.79 9.55
C ALA A 586 -13.13 28.06 10.43
N LEU A 587 -13.32 28.66 11.62
CA LEU A 587 -12.23 28.88 12.57
C LEU A 587 -11.87 27.59 13.34
N ASP A 588 -12.82 26.67 13.56
CA ASP A 588 -12.53 25.34 14.10
C ASP A 588 -11.70 24.53 13.09
N THR A 589 -11.97 24.67 11.78
CA THR A 589 -11.12 24.10 10.72
C THR A 589 -9.71 24.67 10.76
N GLU A 590 -9.56 26.00 10.85
CA GLU A 590 -8.25 26.64 10.94
C GLU A 590 -7.45 26.12 12.16
N TRP A 591 -8.06 26.12 13.35
CA TRP A 591 -7.41 25.69 14.58
C TRP A 591 -7.07 24.19 14.62
N THR A 592 -7.93 23.32 14.10
CA THR A 592 -7.67 21.87 14.08
C THR A 592 -6.66 21.48 12.99
N LEU A 593 -6.69 22.14 11.81
CA LEU A 593 -5.66 21.99 10.78
C LEU A 593 -4.27 22.42 11.29
N LEU A 594 -4.18 23.58 11.95
CA LEU A 594 -2.92 24.06 12.52
C LEU A 594 -2.41 23.13 13.63
N ALA A 595 -3.29 22.62 14.49
CA ALA A 595 -2.91 21.65 15.52
C ALA A 595 -2.42 20.31 14.92
N ALA A 596 -3.03 19.85 13.83
CA ALA A 596 -2.59 18.65 13.11
C ALA A 596 -1.23 18.86 12.42
N LEU A 597 -1.06 19.96 11.66
CA LEU A 597 0.21 20.35 11.05
C LEU A 597 1.33 20.48 12.10
N ALA A 598 1.00 21.03 13.27
CA ALA A 598 1.91 21.18 14.40
C ALA A 598 2.29 19.86 15.09
N ARG A 599 1.80 18.69 14.64
CA ARG A 599 2.20 17.34 15.10
C ARG A 599 2.96 16.51 14.06
N LEU A 600 3.08 16.96 12.82
CA LEU A 600 3.80 16.21 11.79
C LEU A 600 5.32 16.35 11.91
N GLY A 601 6.03 15.43 11.27
CA GLY A 601 7.47 15.47 11.01
C GLY A 601 8.37 15.26 12.22
N ARG A 602 7.99 14.44 13.21
CA ARG A 602 8.74 14.31 14.48
C ARG A 602 8.50 12.99 15.24
N PRO A 603 9.38 12.60 16.19
CA PRO A 603 9.23 11.36 16.96
C PRO A 603 7.94 11.25 17.79
N ASP A 604 7.51 12.33 18.44
CA ASP A 604 6.28 12.45 19.25
C ASP A 604 5.01 12.75 18.39
N GLY A 605 5.15 12.64 17.08
CA GLY A 605 4.14 13.08 16.13
C GLY A 605 2.93 12.15 16.00
N GLY A 606 2.10 12.42 15.01
CA GLY A 606 0.94 11.60 14.72
C GLY A 606 0.12 12.15 13.56
N SER A 607 -0.67 11.28 12.94
CA SER A 607 -1.51 11.63 11.81
C SER A 607 -2.85 12.22 12.26
N ALA A 608 -3.56 12.83 11.33
CA ALA A 608 -4.89 13.38 11.56
C ALA A 608 -5.87 13.04 10.43
N TYR A 609 -7.16 13.16 10.75
CA TYR A 609 -8.24 13.04 9.78
C TYR A 609 -9.27 14.14 10.02
N LEU A 610 -9.44 15.05 9.06
CA LEU A 610 -10.37 16.16 9.13
C LEU A 610 -11.58 15.87 8.24
N ARG A 611 -12.78 15.86 8.82
CA ARG A 611 -14.04 15.72 8.09
C ARG A 611 -14.64 17.10 7.89
N LEU A 612 -14.72 17.56 6.64
CA LEU A 612 -15.12 18.93 6.30
C LEU A 612 -16.40 18.92 5.47
N SER A 613 -17.19 19.99 5.56
CA SER A 613 -18.54 20.05 5.01
C SER A 613 -18.72 21.20 4.02
N THR A 614 -19.58 20.97 3.02
CA THR A 614 -20.10 21.97 2.07
C THR A 614 -21.26 22.79 2.63
N ARG A 615 -21.78 22.50 3.83
CA ARG A 615 -22.90 23.25 4.41
C ARG A 615 -22.54 24.74 4.56
N PRO A 616 -23.34 25.67 4.00
CA PRO A 616 -23.22 27.08 4.29
C PRO A 616 -23.69 27.36 5.73
N VAL A 617 -22.79 27.89 6.57
CA VAL A 617 -23.05 28.24 7.97
C VAL A 617 -22.68 29.71 8.20
N ASP A 618 -23.56 30.48 8.84
CA ASP A 618 -23.22 31.81 9.33
C ASP A 618 -22.18 31.71 10.45
N GLN A 619 -21.00 32.27 10.23
CA GLN A 619 -19.88 32.20 11.15
C GLN A 619 -20.09 33.05 12.42
N ALA A 620 -21.08 33.96 12.45
CA ALA A 620 -21.46 34.65 13.68
C ALA A 620 -22.02 33.68 14.75
N LEU A 621 -22.66 32.57 14.33
CA LEU A 621 -23.19 31.55 15.23
C LEU A 621 -22.12 30.85 16.07
N ALA A 622 -20.84 30.88 15.66
CA ALA A 622 -19.72 30.33 16.42
C ALA A 622 -19.47 31.05 17.76
N GLN A 623 -19.94 32.30 17.89
CA GLN A 623 -19.74 33.17 19.06
C GLN A 623 -18.28 33.18 19.54
N VAL A 624 -17.35 33.40 18.61
CA VAL A 624 -15.90 33.47 18.89
C VAL A 624 -15.62 34.67 19.80
N PRO A 625 -15.00 34.48 20.98
CA PRO A 625 -14.71 35.60 21.88
C PRO A 625 -13.74 36.62 21.26
N ALA A 626 -14.01 37.91 21.49
CA ALA A 626 -13.13 39.01 21.07
C ALA A 626 -11.95 39.24 22.04
N ASP A 627 -12.08 38.87 23.32
CA ASP A 627 -10.96 38.84 24.28
C ASP A 627 -9.92 37.80 23.82
N PRO A 628 -8.64 38.17 23.62
CA PRO A 628 -7.58 37.24 23.23
C PRO A 628 -7.44 36.05 24.18
N ALA A 629 -7.63 36.23 25.48
CA ALA A 629 -7.50 35.14 26.44
C ALA A 629 -8.68 34.16 26.35
N ALA A 630 -9.91 34.65 26.14
CA ALA A 630 -11.09 33.84 25.87
C ALA A 630 -11.02 33.14 24.51
N ARG A 631 -10.48 33.79 23.48
CA ARG A 631 -10.21 33.18 22.16
C ARG A 631 -9.24 32.01 22.30
N GLU A 632 -8.12 32.20 23.01
CA GLU A 632 -7.15 31.13 23.28
C GLU A 632 -7.75 29.98 24.11
N ARG A 633 -8.62 30.27 25.10
CA ARG A 633 -9.37 29.23 25.82
C ARG A 633 -10.29 28.45 24.88
N ARG A 634 -11.08 29.14 24.04
CA ARG A 634 -11.98 28.51 23.04
C ARG A 634 -11.20 27.68 22.03
N ARG A 635 -10.04 28.16 21.56
CA ARG A 635 -9.13 27.40 20.68
C ARG A 635 -8.65 26.11 21.34
N ARG A 636 -8.15 26.17 22.58
CA ARG A 636 -7.70 24.97 23.31
C ARG A 636 -8.82 23.95 23.45
N GLN A 637 -10.03 24.40 23.74
CA GLN A 637 -11.22 23.54 23.82
C GLN A 637 -11.56 22.90 22.46
N ALA A 638 -11.58 23.69 21.38
CA ALA A 638 -11.84 23.21 20.02
C ALA A 638 -10.79 22.20 19.51
N VAL A 639 -9.51 22.36 19.89
CA VAL A 639 -8.47 21.37 19.59
C VAL A 639 -8.59 20.13 20.49
N ALA A 640 -8.93 20.29 21.77
CA ALA A 640 -9.08 19.20 22.74
C ALA A 640 -10.37 18.36 22.56
N GLY A 641 -11.29 18.76 21.68
CA GLY A 641 -12.36 17.90 21.16
C GLY A 641 -13.79 18.38 21.38
N ALA A 642 -14.03 19.43 22.18
CA ALA A 642 -15.33 20.10 22.26
C ALA A 642 -15.26 21.44 22.98
N TYR A 643 -16.26 22.30 22.77
CA TYR A 643 -16.42 23.53 23.54
C TYR A 643 -17.90 23.86 23.82
N PRO A 644 -18.20 24.60 24.93
CA PRO A 644 -19.51 25.18 25.12
C PRO A 644 -19.76 26.27 24.06
N LEU A 645 -20.73 26.01 23.17
CA LEU A 645 -21.18 26.94 22.14
C LEU A 645 -22.27 27.86 22.68
N ARG A 646 -23.20 27.32 23.47
CA ARG A 646 -24.22 28.06 24.21
C ARG A 646 -24.30 27.52 25.64
N ARG A 647 -24.27 28.42 26.63
CA ARG A 647 -24.63 28.13 28.03
C ARG A 647 -25.88 28.92 28.40
N THR A 648 -26.85 28.26 29.01
CA THR A 648 -28.18 28.81 29.30
C THR A 648 -28.47 28.69 30.80
N PRO A 649 -28.78 29.79 31.52
CA PRO A 649 -29.12 29.73 32.94
C PRO A 649 -30.27 28.75 33.21
N GLY A 650 -30.07 27.82 34.15
CA GLY A 650 -31.07 26.79 34.47
C GLY A 650 -31.25 25.71 33.39
N ALA A 651 -30.24 25.45 32.56
CA ALA A 651 -30.25 24.37 31.57
C ALA A 651 -30.70 23.02 32.17
N ARG A 652 -31.74 22.42 31.60
CA ARG A 652 -32.29 21.12 31.99
C ARG A 652 -31.79 19.97 31.12
N VAL A 653 -31.12 20.28 30.01
CA VAL A 653 -30.54 19.35 29.05
C VAL A 653 -29.33 19.98 28.37
N THR A 654 -28.37 19.17 27.92
CA THR A 654 -27.27 19.59 27.05
C THR A 654 -27.38 18.86 25.73
N ILE A 655 -27.38 19.59 24.62
CA ILE A 655 -27.28 19.02 23.26
C ILE A 655 -25.81 19.04 22.86
N ALA A 656 -25.21 17.86 22.74
CA ALA A 656 -23.89 17.70 22.12
C ALA A 656 -24.09 17.39 20.62
N ALA A 657 -23.45 18.18 19.74
CA ALA A 657 -23.54 18.01 18.30
C ALA A 657 -22.20 18.30 17.63
N MET A 658 -21.99 17.74 16.44
CA MET A 658 -20.71 17.75 15.72
C MET A 658 -20.90 18.17 14.26
N GLY A 659 -19.90 18.83 13.67
CA GLY A 659 -19.89 19.17 12.25
C GLY A 659 -21.14 19.88 11.74
N ALA A 660 -21.67 19.37 10.62
CA ALA A 660 -22.74 19.98 9.85
C ALA A 660 -24.11 20.10 10.56
N VAL A 661 -24.33 19.41 11.68
CA VAL A 661 -25.64 19.41 12.40
C VAL A 661 -25.65 20.30 13.65
N VAL A 662 -24.59 21.06 13.91
CA VAL A 662 -24.51 22.01 15.04
C VAL A 662 -25.52 23.16 14.90
N THR A 663 -25.87 23.57 13.67
CA THR A 663 -26.94 24.56 13.43
C THR A 663 -28.33 24.04 13.83
N GLU A 664 -28.61 22.77 13.58
CA GLU A 664 -29.83 22.08 13.97
C GLU A 664 -29.91 21.92 15.49
N ALA A 665 -28.78 21.69 16.15
CA ALA A 665 -28.69 21.67 17.62
C ALA A 665 -28.99 23.04 18.26
N LEU A 666 -28.52 24.13 17.66
CA LEU A 666 -28.91 25.49 18.08
C LEU A 666 -30.42 25.72 17.92
N ALA A 667 -30.98 25.43 16.74
CA ALA A 667 -32.42 25.58 16.48
C ALA A 667 -33.29 24.67 17.38
N ALA A 668 -32.79 23.48 17.71
CA ALA A 668 -33.43 22.58 18.68
C ALA A 668 -33.40 23.17 20.11
N ALA A 669 -32.29 23.79 20.52
CA ALA A 669 -32.21 24.49 21.81
C ALA A 669 -33.16 25.71 21.87
N ASP A 670 -33.27 26.48 20.79
CA ASP A 670 -34.23 27.59 20.69
C ASP A 670 -35.69 27.10 20.80
N ARG A 671 -36.02 26.00 20.10
CA ARG A 671 -37.34 25.35 20.19
C ARG A 671 -37.63 24.80 21.58
N LEU A 672 -36.65 24.17 22.23
CA LEU A 672 -36.78 23.67 23.60
C LEU A 672 -36.97 24.81 24.61
N GLN A 673 -36.25 25.92 24.46
CA GLN A 673 -36.42 27.10 25.29
C GLN A 673 -37.84 27.69 25.14
N GLY A 674 -38.38 27.73 23.91
CA GLY A 674 -39.79 28.09 23.66
C GLY A 674 -40.81 27.14 24.27
N LEU A 675 -40.43 25.89 24.57
CA LEU A 675 -41.23 24.89 25.31
C LEU A 675 -40.93 24.91 26.83
N GLY A 676 -40.23 25.93 27.34
CA GLY A 676 -39.87 26.04 28.75
C GLY A 676 -38.79 25.04 29.20
N VAL A 677 -38.00 24.49 28.27
CA VAL A 677 -36.85 23.61 28.53
C VAL A 677 -35.56 24.35 28.16
N PRO A 678 -34.95 25.12 29.08
CA PRO A 678 -33.65 25.73 28.82
C PRO A 678 -32.61 24.65 28.50
N ALA A 679 -31.79 24.89 27.48
CA ALA A 679 -30.84 23.91 26.95
C ALA A 679 -29.46 24.52 26.71
N ASP A 680 -28.42 23.78 27.08
CA ASP A 680 -27.03 24.06 26.68
C ASP A 680 -26.73 23.44 25.32
N VAL A 681 -25.79 24.01 24.57
CA VAL A 681 -25.28 23.44 23.31
C VAL A 681 -23.76 23.34 23.38
N VAL A 682 -23.25 22.13 23.20
CA VAL A 682 -21.82 21.81 23.12
C VAL A 682 -21.49 21.46 21.68
N CYS A 683 -20.55 22.20 21.09
CA CYS A 683 -19.96 21.86 19.81
C CYS A 683 -18.85 20.84 20.06
N VAL A 684 -19.06 19.59 19.67
CA VAL A 684 -18.05 18.54 19.65
C VAL A 684 -17.27 18.68 18.34
N THR A 685 -15.95 18.78 18.45
CA THR A 685 -15.03 18.80 17.31
C THR A 685 -14.29 17.47 17.16
N SER A 686 -14.10 16.68 18.22
CA SER A 686 -13.48 15.35 18.18
C SER A 686 -14.07 14.42 19.26
N PRO A 687 -14.88 13.41 18.88
CA PRO A 687 -15.39 12.43 19.84
C PRO A 687 -14.28 11.50 20.35
N GLY A 688 -13.27 11.19 19.51
CA GLY A 688 -12.14 10.35 19.91
C GLY A 688 -11.26 10.97 21.00
N LEU A 689 -11.08 12.30 21.00
CA LEU A 689 -10.37 12.98 22.10
C LEU A 689 -11.18 13.00 23.39
N LEU A 690 -12.51 13.21 23.32
CA LEU A 690 -13.39 13.11 24.50
C LEU A 690 -13.43 11.68 25.07
N TYR A 691 -13.39 10.66 24.21
CA TYR A 691 -13.30 9.27 24.64
C TYR A 691 -11.98 8.98 25.37
N ARG A 692 -10.83 9.38 24.79
CA ARG A 692 -9.51 9.24 25.43
C ARG A 692 -9.43 10.00 26.77
N ALA A 693 -10.05 11.18 26.85
CA ALA A 693 -10.18 11.94 28.10
C ALA A 693 -11.03 11.23 29.16
N LEU A 694 -12.10 10.53 28.76
CA LEU A 694 -12.94 9.73 29.66
C LEU A 694 -12.23 8.46 30.14
N ASP A 695 -11.49 7.79 29.25
CA ASP A 695 -10.71 6.59 29.55
C ASP A 695 -9.58 6.88 30.55
N ALA A 696 -8.82 7.96 30.31
CA ALA A 696 -7.80 8.44 31.26
C ALA A 696 -8.41 8.81 32.63
N ARG A 697 -9.60 9.42 32.66
CA ARG A 697 -10.36 9.70 33.89
C ARG A 697 -10.86 8.44 34.61
N ALA A 698 -10.98 7.31 33.91
CA ALA A 698 -11.25 6.00 34.51
C ALA A 698 -9.97 5.28 35.00
N GLY A 699 -8.79 5.85 34.76
CA GLY A 699 -7.49 5.23 35.08
C GLY A 699 -6.91 4.39 33.93
N HIS A 700 -7.37 4.59 32.70
CA HIS A 700 -6.91 3.87 31.51
C HIS A 700 -6.18 4.82 30.55
N GLY A 701 -4.85 4.75 30.56
CA GLY A 701 -3.98 5.56 29.71
C GLY A 701 -3.80 7.01 30.17
N GLU A 702 -3.07 7.78 29.37
CA GLU A 702 -2.68 9.16 29.66
C GLU A 702 -3.27 10.13 28.63
N ALA A 703 -4.30 10.90 29.02
CA ALA A 703 -4.88 11.95 28.18
C ALA A 703 -5.37 13.14 29.05
N PRO A 704 -5.34 14.39 28.53
CA PRO A 704 -5.81 15.55 29.30
C PRO A 704 -7.33 15.55 29.46
N ASP A 705 -7.82 15.23 30.67
CA ASP A 705 -9.24 15.04 30.96
C ASP A 705 -10.01 16.34 31.27
N TRP A 706 -9.30 17.42 31.63
CA TRP A 706 -9.83 18.76 31.97
C TRP A 706 -10.91 19.28 31.03
N ILE A 707 -10.89 18.86 29.76
CA ILE A 707 -11.85 19.24 28.74
C ILE A 707 -13.28 18.84 29.14
N LEU A 708 -13.44 17.67 29.79
CA LEU A 708 -14.73 17.15 30.23
C LEU A 708 -15.41 18.08 31.22
N ASP A 709 -14.68 18.69 32.15
CA ASP A 709 -15.27 19.62 33.13
C ASP A 709 -15.65 20.97 32.51
N GLN A 710 -15.04 21.34 31.38
CA GLN A 710 -15.39 22.55 30.63
C GLN A 710 -16.67 22.38 29.81
N VAL A 711 -16.93 21.17 29.28
CA VAL A 711 -18.11 20.89 28.44
C VAL A 711 -19.27 20.24 29.20
N PHE A 712 -19.00 19.42 30.22
CA PHE A 712 -19.97 18.74 31.07
C PHE A 712 -19.71 19.03 32.57
N PRO A 713 -19.82 20.30 33.03
CA PRO A 713 -19.55 20.67 34.41
C PRO A 713 -20.48 19.96 35.40
N PRO A 714 -19.99 19.56 36.60
CA PRO A 714 -20.70 18.62 37.50
C PRO A 714 -21.91 19.21 38.28
N SER A 715 -22.46 20.36 37.90
CA SER A 715 -23.37 21.18 38.72
C SER A 715 -24.85 20.75 38.76
N GLY A 716 -25.09 19.46 39.03
CA GLY A 716 -26.28 18.92 39.70
C GLY A 716 -27.65 18.88 38.97
N PRO A 717 -28.66 18.17 39.52
CA PRO A 717 -28.62 17.21 40.62
C PRO A 717 -28.76 15.76 40.09
N ARG A 718 -27.77 15.26 39.35
CA ARG A 718 -27.53 13.82 39.10
C ARG A 718 -26.04 13.63 38.82
N ARG A 719 -25.39 12.68 39.52
CA ARG A 719 -24.07 12.18 39.09
C ARG A 719 -24.24 11.54 37.71
N TRP A 720 -23.42 11.91 36.74
CA TRP A 720 -23.13 11.01 35.63
C TRP A 720 -22.13 9.97 36.14
N SER A 721 -22.66 8.92 36.78
CA SER A 721 -21.87 7.75 37.16
C SER A 721 -21.84 6.78 35.98
N PRO A 722 -20.67 6.54 35.34
CA PRO A 722 -20.54 5.50 34.32
C PRO A 722 -20.53 4.11 34.99
N SER A 723 -21.69 3.67 35.48
CA SER A 723 -21.88 2.39 36.14
C SER A 723 -21.97 1.24 35.12
N TRP A 724 -20.86 0.99 34.42
CA TRP A 724 -20.66 -0.19 33.56
C TRP A 724 -20.57 -1.51 34.35
N THR A 725 -20.69 -1.45 35.67
CA THR A 725 -20.50 -2.56 36.62
C THR A 725 -21.75 -3.41 36.92
N ASP A 726 -22.95 -3.03 36.44
CA ASP A 726 -24.20 -3.77 36.75
C ASP A 726 -24.80 -4.57 35.57
N ILE A 727 -24.03 -4.79 34.49
CA ILE A 727 -24.27 -5.97 33.64
C ILE A 727 -23.71 -7.18 34.39
N ARG A 728 -24.53 -7.76 35.28
CA ARG A 728 -24.18 -8.96 36.04
C ARG A 728 -24.05 -10.17 35.10
N THR A 729 -22.82 -10.53 34.77
CA THR A 729 -22.50 -11.87 34.25
C THR A 729 -22.98 -12.93 35.26
N PRO A 730 -23.83 -13.90 34.87
CA PRO A 730 -24.20 -15.00 35.76
C PRO A 730 -22.97 -15.81 36.13
N SER A 731 -22.68 -15.91 37.44
CA SER A 731 -21.60 -16.78 37.93
C SER A 731 -21.94 -18.26 37.65
N PRO A 732 -20.98 -19.08 37.18
CA PRO A 732 -21.25 -20.47 36.85
C PRO A 732 -21.41 -21.35 38.10
N SER A 733 -22.64 -21.54 38.57
CA SER A 733 -22.98 -22.54 39.58
C SER A 733 -23.11 -23.93 38.94
N SER A 734 -22.29 -24.88 39.39
CA SER A 734 -22.25 -26.29 38.95
C SER A 734 -23.45 -27.11 39.51
N PRO A 735 -23.67 -28.38 39.10
CA PRO A 735 -25.02 -28.83 38.75
C PRO A 735 -25.73 -29.74 39.77
N THR A 736 -27.07 -29.64 39.77
CA THR A 736 -27.99 -30.67 40.29
C THR A 736 -29.24 -30.83 39.40
N SER A 737 -29.80 -32.04 39.39
CA SER A 737 -31.07 -32.45 38.77
C SER A 737 -32.29 -31.90 39.57
N THR A 738 -33.57 -32.04 39.19
CA THR A 738 -34.29 -33.02 38.34
C THR A 738 -35.38 -32.41 37.45
N ALA A 739 -35.91 -33.23 36.53
CA ALA A 739 -36.84 -32.86 35.47
C ALA A 739 -38.30 -32.57 35.89
N SER A 740 -38.98 -31.77 35.06
CA SER A 740 -40.40 -31.98 34.70
C SER A 740 -40.64 -31.51 33.26
N ARG A 741 -41.37 -32.31 32.46
CA ARG A 741 -41.80 -32.04 31.08
C ARG A 741 -43.35 -31.94 31.07
N PRO A 742 -44.00 -31.32 30.07
CA PRO A 742 -44.04 -31.89 28.71
C PRO A 742 -43.66 -30.89 27.62
N ALA A 743 -43.51 -31.41 26.40
CA ALA A 743 -43.37 -30.64 25.17
C ALA A 743 -44.22 -31.32 24.10
N ASP A 744 -45.11 -30.55 23.46
CA ASP A 744 -46.02 -31.04 22.43
C ASP A 744 -45.54 -30.70 21.01
N TRP A 745 -46.18 -31.40 20.06
CA TRP A 745 -46.09 -31.29 18.60
C TRP A 745 -45.04 -32.16 17.91
N VAL A 746 -45.51 -32.78 16.83
CA VAL A 746 -45.10 -34.10 16.36
C VAL A 746 -44.94 -34.06 14.84
N SER A 747 -43.83 -34.59 14.34
CA SER A 747 -43.61 -34.85 12.92
C SER A 747 -44.52 -35.98 12.42
N PRO A 748 -44.87 -35.98 11.13
CA PRO A 748 -44.20 -36.98 10.29
C PRO A 748 -43.75 -36.44 8.93
N ALA A 749 -42.76 -37.12 8.34
CA ALA A 749 -42.33 -36.91 6.96
C ALA A 749 -42.75 -38.09 6.08
N SER A 750 -43.39 -37.82 4.93
CA SER A 750 -43.45 -38.77 3.81
C SER A 750 -43.99 -38.11 2.53
N GLY A 751 -43.40 -38.46 1.38
CA GLY A 751 -44.16 -38.58 0.13
C GLY A 751 -43.95 -37.51 -0.95
N SER A 752 -43.41 -37.96 -2.10
CA SER A 752 -43.54 -37.38 -3.45
C SER A 752 -42.83 -36.05 -3.77
N ARG A 753 -42.24 -35.99 -4.98
CA ARG A 753 -41.72 -34.78 -5.63
C ARG A 753 -42.66 -34.38 -6.77
N ALA A 754 -43.09 -33.12 -6.82
CA ALA A 754 -43.64 -32.48 -8.03
C ALA A 754 -43.41 -30.95 -7.99
N PRO A 755 -43.14 -30.28 -9.13
CA PRO A 755 -42.77 -28.87 -9.15
C PRO A 755 -43.97 -27.91 -9.26
N TRP A 756 -43.78 -26.67 -8.80
CA TRP A 756 -44.74 -25.57 -8.95
C TRP A 756 -44.96 -25.19 -10.42
N ARG A 757 -46.23 -25.07 -10.83
CA ARG A 757 -46.63 -24.51 -12.13
C ARG A 757 -46.87 -23.00 -12.04
N ARG A 758 -46.44 -22.27 -13.09
CA ARG A 758 -46.93 -20.91 -13.39
C ARG A 758 -48.33 -20.96 -14.02
N SER A 759 -48.97 -19.79 -14.08
CA SER A 759 -50.32 -19.54 -14.59
C SER A 759 -50.53 -19.93 -16.06
N THR A 760 -51.80 -20.06 -16.46
CA THR A 760 -52.27 -20.66 -17.72
C THR A 760 -52.87 -19.68 -18.73
N ALA A 761 -52.53 -19.85 -20.01
CA ALA A 761 -53.35 -19.59 -21.20
C ALA A 761 -52.70 -20.36 -22.39
N THR A 762 -53.25 -21.48 -22.90
CA THR A 762 -54.09 -21.59 -24.13
C THR A 762 -53.44 -21.00 -25.41
N THR A 763 -53.31 -21.70 -26.56
CA THR A 763 -54.02 -22.93 -27.07
C THR A 763 -53.27 -23.62 -28.25
N GLY A 764 -53.50 -24.93 -28.49
CA GLY A 764 -53.07 -25.69 -29.70
C GLY A 764 -51.59 -26.18 -29.70
N SER A 765 -51.18 -27.44 -29.96
CA SER A 765 -51.64 -28.56 -30.82
C SER A 765 -51.47 -28.27 -32.33
N THR A 766 -50.73 -29.03 -33.16
CA THR A 766 -50.43 -30.51 -33.24
C THR A 766 -48.93 -30.84 -33.56
N ARG A 767 -48.31 -31.92 -33.04
CA ARG A 767 -47.99 -33.26 -33.68
C ARG A 767 -47.39 -33.21 -35.13
N THR A 768 -46.39 -34.01 -35.56
CA THR A 768 -45.54 -35.11 -34.97
C THR A 768 -44.34 -35.50 -35.89
N ALA A 769 -43.31 -36.19 -35.33
CA ALA A 769 -42.31 -37.09 -36.00
C ALA A 769 -41.22 -36.42 -36.92
N SER A 770 -39.91 -36.70 -36.78
CA SER A 770 -39.08 -37.92 -37.10
C SER A 770 -38.71 -38.01 -38.61
N SER A 771 -37.47 -38.30 -39.08
CA SER A 771 -36.20 -38.71 -38.45
C SER A 771 -34.98 -38.66 -39.41
N ALA A 772 -33.76 -38.58 -38.86
CA ALA A 772 -32.45 -39.05 -39.40
C ALA A 772 -31.71 -38.28 -40.55
N PRO A 773 -30.36 -38.48 -40.73
CA PRO A 773 -29.45 -37.68 -41.60
C PRO A 773 -28.74 -38.58 -42.67
N PRO A 774 -27.50 -38.35 -43.22
CA PRO A 774 -26.55 -37.20 -43.24
C PRO A 774 -25.90 -36.89 -44.63
N SER A 775 -24.77 -36.14 -44.66
CA SER A 775 -23.77 -35.96 -45.74
C SER A 775 -24.15 -35.05 -46.95
N THR A 776 -23.25 -34.47 -47.77
CA THR A 776 -21.77 -34.60 -47.97
C THR A 776 -21.00 -33.25 -48.08
N SER A 777 -19.67 -33.32 -48.08
CA SER A 777 -18.67 -32.27 -48.48
C SER A 777 -18.29 -32.40 -50.00
N PRO A 778 -17.27 -31.73 -50.61
CA PRO A 778 -16.21 -30.80 -50.10
C PRO A 778 -15.83 -29.59 -51.03
N SER A 779 -14.74 -28.87 -50.68
CA SER A 779 -13.80 -28.11 -51.56
C SER A 779 -14.27 -26.82 -52.28
N GLU A 780 -13.42 -25.88 -52.75
CA GLU A 780 -12.11 -25.36 -52.28
C GLU A 780 -11.84 -23.91 -52.82
N ARG A 781 -10.84 -23.25 -52.19
CA ARG A 781 -9.99 -22.05 -52.50
C ARG A 781 -9.79 -21.58 -53.99
N PRO A 782 -9.12 -20.42 -54.28
CA PRO A 782 -8.89 -19.14 -53.53
C PRO A 782 -8.81 -17.82 -54.38
N CYS A 783 -8.43 -16.69 -53.73
CA CYS A 783 -7.66 -15.51 -54.24
C CYS A 783 -8.20 -14.53 -55.30
N GLY A 784 -7.94 -13.22 -55.12
CA GLY A 784 -8.02 -12.18 -56.18
C GLY A 784 -8.09 -10.72 -55.68
N ALA A 785 -7.17 -9.85 -56.11
CA ALA A 785 -7.00 -8.45 -55.63
C ALA A 785 -7.83 -7.39 -56.38
N GLY A 786 -7.98 -6.17 -55.82
CA GLY A 786 -8.43 -4.96 -56.57
C GLY A 786 -8.92 -3.75 -55.74
N ALA A 787 -8.61 -2.53 -56.20
CA ALA A 787 -9.19 -1.23 -55.77
C ALA A 787 -9.87 -0.56 -57.02
N PRO A 788 -10.67 0.55 -56.98
CA PRO A 788 -10.27 1.90 -56.51
C PRO A 788 -11.43 2.82 -55.96
N ALA A 789 -11.26 4.15 -55.95
CA ALA A 789 -12.26 5.21 -55.59
C ALA A 789 -12.88 5.92 -56.84
N PRO A 790 -13.94 6.78 -56.73
CA PRO A 790 -13.78 8.28 -56.70
C PRO A 790 -14.96 9.12 -56.07
N ALA A 791 -15.10 10.43 -56.42
CA ALA A 791 -16.11 11.46 -56.00
C ALA A 791 -16.32 12.54 -57.13
N PRO A 792 -16.83 13.82 -57.01
CA PRO A 792 -17.42 14.66 -55.91
C PRO A 792 -18.59 15.66 -56.30
N HIS A 793 -18.82 16.74 -55.50
CA HIS A 793 -19.59 18.03 -55.74
C HIS A 793 -21.13 18.08 -55.52
N ARG A 794 -21.86 19.21 -55.33
CA ARG A 794 -21.76 20.69 -55.65
C ARG A 794 -22.29 21.63 -54.50
N ARG A 795 -21.83 22.89 -54.26
CA ARG A 795 -22.24 24.29 -54.72
C ARG A 795 -23.74 24.69 -54.54
N SER A 796 -24.23 25.95 -54.38
CA SER A 796 -23.81 27.38 -54.64
C SER A 796 -24.70 28.37 -53.78
N VAL A 797 -24.73 29.75 -53.73
CA VAL A 797 -23.92 30.96 -54.14
C VAL A 797 -24.46 32.26 -53.40
N SER A 798 -23.91 33.48 -53.61
CA SER A 798 -24.24 34.80 -52.94
C SER A 798 -24.85 35.89 -53.88
N PRO A 799 -25.36 37.07 -53.41
CA PRO A 799 -24.77 38.36 -53.88
C PRO A 799 -24.91 39.67 -53.00
N ARG A 800 -23.86 40.54 -53.04
CA ARG A 800 -23.82 42.05 -52.92
C ARG A 800 -24.32 42.76 -51.62
N GLY A 801 -23.83 43.94 -51.18
CA GLY A 801 -22.68 44.79 -51.56
C GLY A 801 -22.77 46.25 -51.02
N GLY A 802 -21.65 46.97 -50.74
CA GLY A 802 -21.65 48.40 -50.33
C GLY A 802 -20.35 48.95 -49.67
N THR A 803 -20.07 50.26 -49.81
CA THR A 803 -18.93 51.04 -49.19
C THR A 803 -19.38 52.53 -49.00
N PRO A 804 -18.60 53.56 -48.52
CA PRO A 804 -17.19 53.64 -48.03
C PRO A 804 -16.93 54.59 -46.80
N ARG A 805 -15.64 54.81 -46.44
CA ARG A 805 -14.96 56.05 -45.91
C ARG A 805 -14.35 56.13 -44.48
N ARG A 806 -13.00 56.27 -44.48
CA ARG A 806 -12.11 57.28 -43.80
C ARG A 806 -12.24 57.60 -42.28
N ARG A 807 -11.13 57.39 -41.53
CA ARG A 807 -10.18 58.41 -40.93
C ARG A 807 -9.11 57.67 -40.07
N SER A 808 -7.79 57.83 -40.31
CA SER A 808 -6.80 58.69 -39.60
C SER A 808 -6.70 58.50 -38.07
N ARG A 809 -5.54 58.47 -37.38
CA ARG A 809 -4.15 58.93 -37.70
C ARG A 809 -3.13 58.45 -36.61
N CYS A 810 -1.83 58.38 -36.93
CA CYS A 810 -0.65 58.29 -36.01
C CYS A 810 -0.55 57.05 -35.08
N ALA A 811 0.60 56.43 -34.71
CA ALA A 811 2.06 56.73 -34.71
C ALA A 811 2.62 57.44 -33.45
N GLY A 812 3.48 56.74 -32.67
CA GLY A 812 4.32 57.31 -31.59
C GLY A 812 4.94 56.27 -30.62
N SER A 813 6.23 56.46 -30.26
CA SER A 813 6.98 55.99 -29.05
C SER A 813 6.67 54.61 -28.43
N ARG A 814 7.60 53.64 -28.33
CA ARG A 814 8.86 53.61 -27.50
C ARG A 814 8.69 54.08 -26.04
N GLY A 815 8.77 53.15 -25.09
CA GLY A 815 8.96 53.42 -23.65
C GLY A 815 9.36 52.13 -22.93
N SER A 816 10.40 52.17 -22.12
CA SER A 816 11.00 50.98 -21.47
C SER A 816 10.89 51.04 -19.95
N ARG A 817 10.42 49.95 -19.34
CA ARG A 817 10.82 49.45 -18.01
C ARG A 817 10.35 48.01 -17.84
#